data_AF-A0A845Y3X6-F1
#
_entry.id   AF-A0A845Y3X6-F1
#
_cell.length_a   1.000
_cell.length_b   1.000
_cell.length_c   1.000
_cell.angle_alpha   90.00
_cell.angle_beta   90.00
_cell.angle_gamma   90.00
#
_symmetry.space_group_name_H-M   'P 1'
#
loop_
_entity.id
_entity.type
_entity.pdbx_description
1 polymer ?
#
loop_
_entity_poly.entity_id
_entity_poly.type
_entity_poly.pdbx_seq_one_letter_code
_entity_poly.pdbx_strand_id
1 'polypeptide(L)'
;MPKWKDWLLPLLMILSNGVFCWLINQLPGKKEFGISDALIFCLMGVCILALFVLELSGKSQSSSAAGNQNWLAGLLPLIGGGILYSLIRFEQIPGEYSSTVFYTSLGLFVAGIVLPPVLLLPKTWRKQLFWFLSAVLLVIGIYWWRQGQQITAITFIVLAIVAALSPIIVLFINKFKQQSKVRLDPLVAQKLDNLAVSITSKLEFWLWEFTSLFKRQYYQNLIYTYRTYRTQGLKTAGAFTPDLDKVFVPLRVASKAPGQMSAAMIPQQQAAANLRIWDFLSKIRQQPVYKRIVVIGSPGSGKTTLLEHLTLTYAQHRQPSQAPKLIPVLLYLRQIRDEITGKQPPTLAELVTKKVKDGQSLQPPPQWFAEKFQQGQCLVMLDGLDEVAEESQRRGVSQWVDIQMQKYPETTFILTSRPFGYRNAQLQQVGIALEVQPFNLKQREQFLHSWYLQNELIRQARREDTGVRQAAATKANDLIERLRNFPPLVAMACNPLLLTMIALIHDNRGALPGSRVELYGEICEVLLIRRLQAKGVPDNIQLNVGQQQSVLQVLAINLMIQQTREFKLAQGVRIIQQQLAAVAGNQIQPKRFLKYIENISGLLVEKELGVYEFAHLSFQEYLAAAYVKETNQEKPLIQKINDSWWHETIRLYAAKSDTTNLIKAALANPTVESLTIAYDCLTEGNRVEPGVRQQLEAKLESDLESPDPEVSKLAAQVQLSRRLKNAVASS
;
A
#
# COMPACT_ATOMS: atom_id res chain seq x y z
N MET A 1 -28.40 10.65 54.27
CA MET A 1 -27.02 10.45 53.79
C MET A 1 -26.42 11.82 53.47
N PRO A 2 -25.22 12.15 53.96
CA PRO A 2 -24.79 13.55 54.02
C PRO A 2 -24.32 14.06 52.65
N LYS A 3 -24.85 15.22 52.23
CA LYS A 3 -24.54 16.01 51.02
C LYS A 3 -23.07 16.46 50.88
N TRP A 4 -22.18 15.96 51.75
CA TRP A 4 -20.76 16.31 51.75
C TRP A 4 -20.00 15.62 50.62
N LYS A 5 -20.47 14.47 50.12
CA LYS A 5 -19.86 13.77 48.98
C LYS A 5 -19.89 14.56 47.67
N ASP A 6 -20.92 15.38 47.45
CA ASP A 6 -21.10 16.15 46.21
C ASP A 6 -20.13 17.35 46.12
N TRP A 7 -19.67 17.86 47.26
CA TRP A 7 -18.66 18.93 47.33
C TRP A 7 -17.24 18.39 47.50
N LEU A 8 -17.07 17.19 48.07
CA LEU A 8 -15.76 16.59 48.31
C LEU A 8 -15.05 16.22 47.01
N LEU A 9 -15.78 15.72 46.01
CA LEU A 9 -15.18 15.24 44.76
C LEU A 9 -14.63 16.39 43.89
N PRO A 10 -15.38 17.50 43.64
CA PRO A 10 -14.83 18.66 42.95
C PRO A 10 -13.68 19.32 43.73
N LEU A 11 -13.80 19.41 45.06
CA LEU A 11 -12.76 19.98 45.92
C LEU A 11 -11.49 19.12 45.91
N LEU A 12 -11.62 17.80 45.96
CA LEU A 12 -10.51 16.85 45.79
C LEU A 12 -9.91 16.91 44.38
N MET A 13 -10.69 17.17 43.33
CA MET A 13 -10.18 17.31 41.96
C MET A 13 -9.45 18.64 41.73
N ILE A 14 -9.93 19.73 42.33
CA ILE A 14 -9.25 21.03 42.31
C ILE A 14 -7.94 20.93 43.10
N LEU A 15 -7.97 20.29 44.27
CA LEU A 15 -6.79 20.02 45.08
C LEU A 15 -5.83 19.05 44.38
N SER A 16 -6.30 18.00 43.70
CA SER A 16 -5.42 17.05 43.01
C SER A 16 -4.73 17.72 41.82
N ASN A 17 -5.44 18.50 41.00
CA ASN A 17 -4.82 19.20 39.87
C ASN A 17 -3.77 20.24 40.33
N GLY A 18 -4.03 20.94 41.44
CA GLY A 18 -3.07 21.86 42.05
C GLY A 18 -1.85 21.16 42.66
N VAL A 19 -2.06 20.08 43.41
CA VAL A 19 -0.99 19.28 44.04
C VAL A 19 -0.14 18.56 42.99
N PHE A 20 -0.73 18.05 41.91
CA PHE A 20 -0.01 17.38 40.83
C PHE A 20 0.81 18.35 39.98
N CYS A 21 0.26 19.50 39.58
CA CYS A 21 1.05 20.54 38.91
C CYS A 21 2.20 21.04 39.79
N TRP A 22 1.97 21.15 41.09
CA TRP A 22 3.01 21.48 42.05
C TRP A 22 4.10 20.39 42.14
N LEU A 23 3.72 19.11 42.28
CA LEU A 23 4.65 17.96 42.29
C LEU A 23 5.48 17.86 41.00
N ILE A 24 4.88 18.17 39.85
CA ILE A 24 5.57 18.20 38.54
C ILE A 24 6.63 19.31 38.51
N ASN A 25 6.32 20.51 39.02
CA ASN A 25 7.29 21.60 39.17
C ASN A 25 8.39 21.30 40.21
N GLN A 26 8.23 20.27 41.06
CA GLN A 26 9.26 19.82 42.01
C GLN A 26 10.18 18.74 41.45
N LEU A 27 9.89 18.16 40.28
CA LEU A 27 10.76 17.15 39.69
C LEU A 27 12.10 17.79 39.29
N PRO A 28 13.23 17.16 39.65
CA PRO A 28 14.55 17.75 39.43
C PRO A 28 14.83 17.88 37.92
N GLY A 29 15.13 19.10 37.48
CA GLY A 29 15.45 19.40 36.08
C GLY A 29 16.81 18.85 35.61
N LYS A 30 17.02 18.92 34.29
CA LYS A 30 18.15 18.48 33.44
C LYS A 30 19.57 18.47 34.06
N LYS A 31 19.85 19.33 35.04
CA LYS A 31 21.17 19.49 35.67
C LYS A 31 21.44 18.53 36.85
N GLU A 32 20.43 17.94 37.50
CA GLU A 32 20.66 17.13 38.73
C GLU A 32 20.74 15.61 38.49
N PHE A 33 20.18 15.09 37.39
CA PHE A 33 20.15 13.65 37.10
C PHE A 33 20.61 13.25 35.68
N GLY A 34 20.87 14.20 34.77
CA GLY A 34 21.29 13.89 33.40
C GLY A 34 20.20 13.24 32.53
N ILE A 35 18.93 13.44 32.88
CA ILE A 35 17.76 12.93 32.15
C ILE A 35 17.33 13.96 31.10
N SER A 36 16.93 13.50 29.91
CA SER A 36 16.47 14.37 28.83
C SER A 36 15.10 15.00 29.17
N ASP A 37 14.88 16.24 28.76
CA ASP A 37 13.59 16.92 28.96
C ASP A 37 12.44 16.10 28.32
N ALA A 38 12.72 15.39 27.23
CA ALA A 38 11.79 14.50 26.55
C ALA A 38 11.27 13.36 27.44
N LEU A 39 12.13 12.77 28.29
CA LEU A 39 11.75 11.67 29.18
C LEU A 39 10.87 12.19 30.34
N ILE A 40 11.13 13.42 30.81
CA ILE A 40 10.29 14.12 31.79
C ILE A 40 8.91 14.43 31.19
N PHE A 41 8.86 14.95 29.94
CA PHE A 41 7.60 15.21 29.24
C PHE A 41 6.82 13.92 28.92
N CYS A 42 7.49 12.81 28.64
CA CYS A 42 6.84 11.51 28.42
C CYS A 42 6.22 10.94 29.70
N LEU A 43 6.95 10.99 30.84
CA LEU A 43 6.40 10.62 32.16
C LEU A 43 5.20 11.51 32.53
N MET A 44 5.29 12.81 32.22
CA MET A 44 4.19 13.77 32.40
C MET A 44 2.96 13.38 31.56
N GLY A 45 3.17 12.99 30.29
CA GLY A 45 2.10 12.50 29.41
C GLY A 45 1.43 11.24 29.92
N VAL A 46 2.19 10.27 30.46
CA VAL A 46 1.66 9.03 31.04
C VAL A 46 0.85 9.29 32.31
N CYS A 47 1.29 10.22 33.18
CA CYS A 47 0.53 10.62 34.37
C CYS A 47 -0.79 11.31 34.00
N ILE A 48 -0.78 12.20 33.00
CA ILE A 48 -2.00 12.87 32.51
C ILE A 48 -2.98 11.86 31.90
N LEU A 49 -2.48 10.89 31.12
CA LEU A 49 -3.30 9.85 30.52
C LEU A 49 -3.92 8.92 31.57
N ALA A 50 -3.17 8.59 32.63
CA ALA A 50 -3.68 7.83 33.77
C ALA A 50 -4.80 8.59 34.52
N LEU A 51 -4.67 9.91 34.67
CA LEU A 51 -5.70 10.77 35.26
C LEU A 51 -6.96 10.85 34.39
N PHE A 52 -6.80 10.92 33.07
CA PHE A 52 -7.91 10.92 32.12
C PHE A 52 -8.69 9.59 32.13
N VAL A 53 -7.99 8.46 32.29
CA VAL A 53 -8.59 7.12 32.43
C VAL A 53 -9.35 6.98 33.77
N LEU A 54 -8.87 7.61 34.84
CA LEU A 54 -9.57 7.69 36.13
C LEU A 54 -10.84 8.54 36.04
N GLU A 55 -10.81 9.66 35.31
CA GLU A 55 -11.98 10.53 35.09
C GLU A 55 -13.08 9.84 34.26
N LEU A 56 -12.69 9.07 33.23
CA LEU A 56 -13.63 8.29 32.41
C LEU A 56 -14.23 7.11 33.17
N SER A 57 -13.47 6.49 34.08
CA SER A 57 -13.96 5.40 34.93
C SER A 57 -14.89 5.88 36.05
N GLY A 58 -14.84 7.16 36.42
CA GLY A 58 -15.73 7.78 37.42
C GLY A 58 -17.07 8.29 36.88
N LYS A 59 -17.22 8.44 35.56
CA LYS A 59 -18.43 9.00 34.92
C LYS A 59 -19.58 8.01 34.72
N SER A 60 -19.50 6.77 35.19
CA SER A 60 -20.59 5.79 35.01
C SER A 60 -21.77 5.96 35.98
N GLN A 61 -21.77 6.94 36.90
CA GLN A 61 -22.94 7.21 37.75
C GLN A 61 -23.15 8.70 38.04
N SER A 62 -24.01 9.33 37.21
CA SER A 62 -25.10 10.25 37.59
C SER A 62 -25.24 11.40 36.58
N SER A 63 -26.40 11.40 35.91
CA SER A 63 -26.95 12.49 35.13
C SER A 63 -27.92 13.29 36.02
N SER A 64 -27.81 14.62 36.05
CA SER A 64 -28.91 15.59 35.78
C SER A 64 -28.74 16.95 36.48
N ALA A 65 -29.02 18.01 35.72
CA ALA A 65 -29.64 19.29 36.10
C ALA A 65 -28.80 20.45 36.72
N ALA A 66 -28.59 21.46 35.86
CA ALA A 66 -28.95 22.89 35.99
C ALA A 66 -28.31 23.82 37.06
N GLY A 67 -27.85 25.00 36.58
CA GLY A 67 -28.29 26.27 37.16
C GLY A 67 -27.24 27.19 37.81
N ASN A 68 -26.54 27.95 36.97
CA ASN A 68 -26.20 29.39 37.14
C ASN A 68 -25.85 29.93 38.56
N GLN A 69 -24.56 30.12 38.85
CA GLN A 69 -24.03 31.17 39.75
C GLN A 69 -22.51 31.29 39.57
N ASN A 70 -22.03 32.13 38.63
CA ASN A 70 -20.58 32.34 38.42
C ASN A 70 -20.27 33.70 37.77
N TRP A 71 -20.72 34.81 38.36
CA TRP A 71 -20.27 36.15 37.91
C TRP A 71 -19.31 36.84 38.89
N LEU A 72 -19.34 36.48 40.18
CA LEU A 72 -18.35 36.94 41.18
C LEU A 72 -17.05 36.12 41.17
N ALA A 73 -17.09 34.85 40.77
CA ALA A 73 -15.91 33.97 40.67
C ALA A 73 -14.96 34.36 39.51
N GLY A 74 -15.44 35.11 38.52
CA GLY A 74 -14.64 35.56 37.37
C GLY A 74 -13.77 36.81 37.64
N LEU A 75 -14.05 37.58 38.70
CA LEU A 75 -13.37 38.85 38.99
C LEU A 75 -12.21 38.74 39.99
N LEU A 76 -12.19 37.68 40.80
CA LEU A 76 -11.12 37.40 41.76
C LEU A 76 -9.72 37.17 41.15
N PRO A 77 -9.57 36.50 39.98
CA PRO A 77 -8.27 36.33 39.33
C PRO A 77 -7.64 37.64 38.85
N LEU A 78 -8.47 38.64 38.49
CA LEU A 78 -8.00 39.95 38.01
C LEU A 78 -7.48 40.84 39.14
N ILE A 79 -8.10 40.78 40.32
CA ILE A 79 -7.65 41.51 41.51
C ILE A 79 -6.37 40.89 42.08
N GLY A 80 -6.29 39.56 42.13
CA GLY A 80 -5.08 38.83 42.53
C GLY A 80 -3.91 39.04 41.57
N GLY A 81 -4.18 39.06 40.26
CA GLY A 81 -3.19 39.36 39.23
C GLY A 81 -2.63 40.80 39.31
N GLY A 82 -3.49 41.78 39.63
CA GLY A 82 -3.08 43.18 39.79
C GLY A 82 -2.14 43.42 40.99
N ILE A 83 -2.37 42.72 42.11
CA ILE A 83 -1.53 42.81 43.31
C ILE A 83 -0.17 42.13 43.08
N LEU A 84 -0.15 40.96 42.43
CA LEU A 84 1.08 40.26 42.06
C LEU A 84 1.91 41.01 41.01
N TYR A 85 1.25 41.62 40.02
CA TYR A 85 1.93 42.45 39.01
C TYR A 85 2.57 43.70 39.65
N SER A 86 1.91 44.32 40.63
CA SER A 86 2.47 45.42 41.43
C SER A 86 3.72 44.98 42.21
N LEU A 87 3.64 43.86 42.94
CA LEU A 87 4.76 43.34 43.74
C LEU A 87 5.98 42.91 42.90
N ILE A 88 5.76 42.40 41.69
CA ILE A 88 6.82 42.00 40.75
C ILE A 88 7.43 43.23 40.05
N ARG A 89 6.63 44.25 39.72
CA ARG A 89 7.09 45.44 38.98
C ARG A 89 7.90 46.43 39.84
N PHE A 90 7.84 46.31 41.16
CA PHE A 90 8.62 47.12 42.12
C PHE A 90 9.86 46.40 42.71
N GLU A 91 10.32 45.29 42.11
CA GLU A 91 11.58 44.59 42.45
C GLU A 91 11.80 44.24 43.95
N GLN A 92 10.75 44.05 44.74
CA GLN A 92 10.89 43.84 46.19
C GLN A 92 11.28 42.42 46.65
N ILE A 93 11.58 41.46 45.78
CA ILE A 93 12.06 40.12 46.23
C ILE A 93 13.03 39.52 45.21
N PRO A 94 14.35 39.48 45.51
CA PRO A 94 14.97 38.17 45.71
C PRO A 94 16.14 38.11 46.72
N GLY A 95 16.24 36.97 47.41
CA GLY A 95 17.43 36.52 48.12
C GLY A 95 17.11 35.75 49.41
N GLU A 96 16.89 34.44 49.32
CA GLU A 96 16.83 33.51 50.47
C GLU A 96 15.54 33.58 51.35
N TYR A 97 14.61 32.70 50.96
CA TYR A 97 13.31 32.32 51.54
C TYR A 97 13.09 32.58 53.05
N SER A 98 12.12 33.46 53.38
CA SER A 98 11.57 33.54 54.74
C SER A 98 10.52 32.45 54.96
N SER A 99 10.65 31.70 56.07
CA SER A 99 9.70 30.66 56.51
C SER A 99 8.27 31.18 56.60
N THR A 100 8.11 32.48 56.87
CA THR A 100 6.84 33.16 56.99
C THR A 100 6.06 33.16 55.68
N VAL A 101 6.72 33.37 54.53
CA VAL A 101 6.10 33.34 53.19
C VAL A 101 5.68 31.92 52.80
N PHE A 102 6.45 30.92 53.24
CA PHE A 102 6.12 29.50 53.05
C PHE A 102 4.84 29.12 53.82
N TYR A 103 4.77 29.44 55.12
CA TYR A 103 3.61 29.07 55.94
C TYR A 103 2.35 29.87 55.61
N THR A 104 2.48 31.14 55.18
CA THR A 104 1.33 31.90 54.66
C THR A 104 0.84 31.37 53.32
N SER A 105 1.74 31.01 52.39
CA SER A 105 1.36 30.39 51.12
C SER A 105 0.70 29.02 51.33
N LEU A 106 1.18 28.25 52.31
CA LEU A 106 0.59 26.96 52.69
C LEU A 106 -0.81 27.15 53.31
N GLY A 107 -0.99 28.16 54.17
CA GLY A 107 -2.29 28.50 54.75
C GLY A 107 -3.31 28.95 53.70
N LEU A 108 -2.90 29.78 52.73
CA LEU A 108 -3.73 30.24 51.63
C LEU A 108 -4.09 29.13 50.63
N PHE A 109 -3.20 28.13 50.48
CA PHE A 109 -3.45 26.93 49.68
C PHE A 109 -4.50 26.01 50.33
N VAL A 110 -4.39 25.79 51.65
CA VAL A 110 -5.39 25.02 52.42
C VAL A 110 -6.77 25.72 52.41
N ALA A 111 -6.79 27.06 52.31
CA ALA A 111 -8.02 27.84 52.16
C ALA A 111 -8.59 27.88 50.73
N GLY A 112 -7.91 27.28 49.73
CA GLY A 112 -8.40 27.20 48.35
C GLY A 112 -8.30 28.49 47.53
N ILE A 113 -7.51 29.47 47.99
CA ILE A 113 -7.51 30.83 47.42
C ILE A 113 -6.43 31.03 46.34
N VAL A 114 -5.35 30.22 46.29
CA VAL A 114 -4.24 30.42 45.31
C VAL A 114 -3.59 29.09 44.87
N LEU A 115 -3.25 28.96 43.58
CA LEU A 115 -2.36 27.93 42.98
C LEU A 115 -0.89 28.36 43.17
N PRO A 116 0.06 27.54 43.68
CA PRO A 116 1.39 28.04 44.04
C PRO A 116 2.42 27.93 42.89
N PRO A 117 3.06 29.03 42.45
CA PRO A 117 4.31 28.94 41.70
C PRO A 117 5.56 28.90 42.59
N VAL A 118 5.46 29.06 43.93
CA VAL A 118 6.64 29.45 44.76
C VAL A 118 7.02 28.44 45.87
N LEU A 119 6.50 27.22 45.86
CA LEU A 119 6.86 26.22 46.87
C LEU A 119 7.92 25.24 46.35
N LEU A 120 9.20 25.62 46.29
CA LEU A 120 10.27 24.69 45.90
C LEU A 120 10.73 23.81 47.07
N LEU A 121 10.58 22.47 46.97
CA LEU A 121 10.99 21.51 48.00
C LEU A 121 12.53 21.48 48.17
N PRO A 122 13.05 21.21 49.39
CA PRO A 122 14.49 20.97 49.61
C PRO A 122 15.00 19.80 48.77
N LYS A 123 16.26 19.86 48.31
CA LYS A 123 16.86 18.87 47.38
C LYS A 123 16.80 17.42 47.88
N THR A 124 16.87 17.19 49.19
CA THR A 124 16.74 15.86 49.80
C THR A 124 15.36 15.24 49.59
N TRP A 125 14.30 16.05 49.68
CA TRP A 125 12.91 15.63 49.51
C TRP A 125 12.54 15.38 48.04
N ARG A 126 13.14 16.14 47.09
CA ARG A 126 12.94 15.90 45.66
C ARG A 126 13.43 14.52 45.20
N LYS A 127 14.49 13.98 45.83
CA LYS A 127 14.99 12.61 45.54
C LYS A 127 14.05 11.53 46.07
N GLN A 128 13.35 11.79 47.17
CA GLN A 128 12.38 10.87 47.76
C GLN A 128 11.03 10.88 47.03
N LEU A 129 10.69 11.98 46.36
CA LEU A 129 9.47 12.14 45.55
C LEU A 129 9.35 11.10 44.42
N PHE A 130 10.49 10.67 43.86
CA PHE A 130 10.53 9.67 42.80
C PHE A 130 10.13 8.26 43.32
N TRP A 131 10.54 7.93 44.55
CA TRP A 131 10.13 6.70 45.23
C TRP A 131 8.65 6.73 45.61
N PHE A 132 8.14 7.91 45.96
CA PHE A 132 6.71 8.12 46.20
C PHE A 132 5.87 7.83 44.95
N LEU A 133 6.30 8.28 43.77
CA LEU A 133 5.62 7.98 42.50
C LEU A 133 5.55 6.48 42.22
N SER A 134 6.65 5.76 42.43
CA SER A 134 6.71 4.30 42.25
C SER A 134 5.81 3.57 43.25
N ALA A 135 5.76 4.00 44.51
CA ALA A 135 4.88 3.45 45.53
C ALA A 135 3.39 3.68 45.20
N VAL A 136 3.03 4.87 44.72
CA VAL A 136 1.66 5.20 44.30
C VAL A 136 1.23 4.32 43.11
N LEU A 137 2.09 4.16 42.09
CA LEU A 137 1.81 3.29 40.94
C LEU A 137 1.62 1.83 41.35
N LEU A 138 2.40 1.34 42.32
CA LEU A 138 2.31 -0.01 42.84
C LEU A 138 1.01 -0.24 43.62
N VAL A 139 0.59 0.72 44.45
CA VAL A 139 -0.70 0.69 45.17
C VAL A 139 -1.88 0.70 44.19
N ILE A 140 -1.81 1.49 43.13
CA ILE A 140 -2.82 1.53 42.06
C ILE A 140 -2.86 0.18 41.32
N GLY A 141 -1.71 -0.41 41.00
CA GLY A 141 -1.64 -1.74 40.39
C GLY A 141 -2.30 -2.82 41.25
N ILE A 142 -2.05 -2.80 42.57
CA ILE A 142 -2.70 -3.72 43.53
C ILE A 142 -4.21 -3.48 43.61
N TYR A 143 -4.65 -2.21 43.57
CA TYR A 143 -6.07 -1.87 43.55
C TYR A 143 -6.79 -2.46 42.33
N TRP A 144 -6.23 -2.28 41.12
CA TRP A 144 -6.79 -2.83 39.89
C TRP A 144 -6.73 -4.36 39.85
N TRP A 145 -5.71 -4.96 40.48
CA TRP A 145 -5.61 -6.42 40.64
C TRP A 145 -6.79 -6.96 41.45
N ARG A 146 -7.16 -6.27 42.53
CA ARG A 146 -8.34 -6.63 43.35
C ARG A 146 -9.68 -6.43 42.62
N GLN A 147 -9.74 -5.51 41.66
CA GLN A 147 -10.92 -5.26 40.82
C GLN A 147 -11.04 -6.21 39.61
N GLY A 148 -10.18 -7.23 39.50
CA GLY A 148 -10.25 -8.25 38.45
C GLY A 148 -9.74 -7.80 37.08
N GLN A 149 -9.18 -6.60 36.95
CA GLN A 149 -8.58 -6.13 35.70
C GLN A 149 -7.08 -6.44 35.65
N GLN A 150 -6.74 -7.66 35.23
CA GLN A 150 -5.38 -8.19 35.28
C GLN A 150 -4.40 -7.44 34.37
N ILE A 151 -4.81 -7.04 33.17
CA ILE A 151 -3.93 -6.36 32.21
C ILE A 151 -3.53 -4.97 32.74
N THR A 152 -4.49 -4.19 33.24
CA THR A 152 -4.23 -2.86 33.79
C THR A 152 -3.38 -2.95 35.05
N ALA A 153 -3.66 -3.90 35.94
CA ALA A 153 -2.85 -4.15 37.12
C ALA A 153 -1.38 -4.48 36.79
N ILE A 154 -1.14 -5.39 35.84
CA ILE A 154 0.21 -5.74 35.38
C ILE A 154 0.92 -4.52 34.81
N THR A 155 0.22 -3.71 33.99
CA THR A 155 0.84 -2.50 33.41
C THR A 155 1.30 -1.51 34.49
N PHE A 156 0.50 -1.25 35.53
CA PHE A 156 0.88 -0.34 36.62
C PHE A 156 2.01 -0.89 37.50
N ILE A 157 2.04 -2.20 37.74
CA ILE A 157 3.12 -2.85 38.48
C ILE A 157 4.43 -2.79 37.70
N VAL A 158 4.41 -3.06 36.39
CA VAL A 158 5.60 -2.95 35.53
C VAL A 158 6.10 -1.49 35.47
N LEU A 159 5.20 -0.52 35.35
CA LEU A 159 5.52 0.91 35.40
C LEU A 159 6.16 1.31 36.74
N ALA A 160 5.66 0.78 37.86
CA ALA A 160 6.25 1.02 39.18
C ALA A 160 7.67 0.46 39.30
N ILE A 161 7.93 -0.73 38.76
CA ILE A 161 9.25 -1.37 38.74
C ILE A 161 10.23 -0.58 37.86
N VAL A 162 9.80 -0.21 36.65
CA VAL A 162 10.64 0.56 35.70
C VAL A 162 10.96 1.94 36.27
N ALA A 163 9.99 2.61 36.89
CA ALA A 163 10.22 3.85 37.61
C ALA A 163 11.28 3.60 38.69
N ALA A 164 11.08 2.66 39.62
CA ALA A 164 12.02 2.39 40.71
C ALA A 164 13.45 2.06 40.24
N LEU A 165 13.61 1.33 39.13
CA LEU A 165 14.92 0.92 38.60
C LEU A 165 15.64 2.05 37.85
N SER A 166 14.93 2.96 37.21
CA SER A 166 15.51 4.07 36.43
C SER A 166 16.54 4.92 37.22
N PRO A 167 16.24 5.45 38.42
CA PRO A 167 17.21 6.22 39.19
C PRO A 167 18.33 5.35 39.77
N ILE A 168 18.09 4.06 40.05
CA ILE A 168 19.14 3.14 40.50
C ILE A 168 20.16 2.93 39.38
N ILE A 169 19.69 2.68 38.16
CA ILE A 169 20.54 2.47 36.98
C ILE A 169 21.32 3.75 36.65
N VAL A 170 20.67 4.92 36.71
CA VAL A 170 21.34 6.22 36.49
C VAL A 170 22.36 6.53 37.59
N LEU A 171 22.04 6.26 38.85
CA LEU A 171 22.98 6.42 39.97
C LEU A 171 24.14 5.44 39.88
N PHE A 172 23.90 4.21 39.43
CA PHE A 172 24.94 3.21 39.17
C PHE A 172 25.86 3.67 38.05
N ILE A 173 25.32 4.12 36.92
CA ILE A 173 26.10 4.65 35.78
C ILE A 173 26.91 5.90 36.21
N ASN A 174 26.33 6.80 36.99
CA ASN A 174 27.00 8.01 37.46
C ASN A 174 28.09 7.72 38.51
N LYS A 175 27.83 6.82 39.47
CA LYS A 175 28.85 6.35 40.43
C LYS A 175 29.96 5.59 39.72
N PHE A 176 29.61 4.77 38.73
CA PHE A 176 30.58 4.08 37.90
C PHE A 176 31.45 5.10 37.14
N LYS A 177 30.86 6.11 36.48
CA LYS A 177 31.61 7.23 35.85
C LYS A 177 32.52 7.98 36.83
N GLN A 178 32.11 8.13 38.09
CA GLN A 178 32.89 8.83 39.12
C GLN A 178 34.06 7.99 39.66
N GLN A 179 33.85 6.69 39.88
CA GLN A 179 34.91 5.76 40.31
C GLN A 179 35.86 5.37 39.18
N SER A 180 35.40 5.42 37.94
CA SER A 180 36.14 4.93 36.77
C SER A 180 37.00 6.00 36.08
N LYS A 181 36.89 7.27 36.51
CA LYS A 181 37.76 8.39 36.12
C LYS A 181 39.25 8.19 36.45
N VAL A 182 39.61 7.16 37.21
CA VAL A 182 41.01 6.91 37.59
C VAL A 182 41.74 6.00 36.58
N ARG A 183 41.08 5.25 35.69
CA ARG A 183 41.75 4.38 34.69
C ARG A 183 40.77 3.85 33.63
N LEU A 184 40.45 4.61 32.58
CA LEU A 184 39.73 4.04 31.42
C LEU A 184 40.15 4.68 30.10
N ASP A 185 40.48 3.82 29.14
CA ASP A 185 40.87 4.19 27.79
C ASP A 185 39.74 4.90 27.01
N PRO A 186 40.06 5.88 26.15
CA PRO A 186 39.08 6.66 25.38
C PRO A 186 38.21 5.80 24.44
N LEU A 187 38.73 4.67 23.95
CA LEU A 187 37.97 3.69 23.14
C LEU A 187 36.84 3.01 23.93
N VAL A 188 37.03 2.79 25.23
CA VAL A 188 36.02 2.18 26.10
C VAL A 188 34.98 3.21 26.51
N ALA A 189 35.38 4.46 26.72
CA ALA A 189 34.45 5.57 26.95
C ALA A 189 33.49 5.76 25.75
N GLN A 190 34.00 5.71 24.52
CA GLN A 190 33.17 5.82 23.31
C GLN A 190 32.21 4.62 23.16
N LYS A 191 32.65 3.40 23.49
CA LYS A 191 31.77 2.22 23.50
C LYS A 191 30.67 2.32 24.56
N LEU A 192 30.99 2.86 25.73
CA LEU A 192 30.03 3.06 26.82
C LEU A 192 29.00 4.16 26.49
N ASP A 193 29.40 5.23 25.83
CA ASP A 193 28.45 6.25 25.35
C ASP A 193 27.54 5.70 24.24
N ASN A 194 28.09 4.90 23.31
CA ASN A 194 27.28 4.19 22.30
C ASN A 194 26.32 3.18 22.93
N LEU A 195 26.74 2.46 23.97
CA LEU A 195 25.88 1.55 24.73
C LEU A 195 24.81 2.30 25.51
N ALA A 196 25.14 3.42 26.15
CA ALA A 196 24.18 4.26 26.86
C ALA A 196 23.11 4.80 25.89
N VAL A 197 23.53 5.34 24.74
CA VAL A 197 22.62 5.82 23.68
C VAL A 197 21.78 4.67 23.12
N SER A 198 22.35 3.48 22.91
CA SER A 198 21.61 2.31 22.42
C SER A 198 20.60 1.78 23.43
N ILE A 199 20.93 1.80 24.73
CA ILE A 199 20.02 1.37 25.80
C ILE A 199 18.90 2.40 25.97
N THR A 200 19.21 3.70 25.95
CA THR A 200 18.18 4.75 26.01
C THR A 200 17.30 4.74 24.77
N SER A 201 17.84 4.55 23.57
CA SER A 201 17.03 4.48 22.34
C SER A 201 16.16 3.23 22.30
N LYS A 202 16.66 2.09 22.79
CA LYS A 202 15.86 0.85 22.92
C LYS A 202 14.79 0.95 23.99
N LEU A 203 15.06 1.61 25.12
CA LEU A 203 14.07 1.88 26.16
C LEU A 203 13.01 2.87 25.70
N GLU A 204 13.41 3.96 25.02
CA GLU A 204 12.49 4.90 24.37
C GLU A 204 11.65 4.20 23.31
N PHE A 205 12.27 3.37 22.45
CA PHE A 205 11.57 2.58 21.46
C PHE A 205 10.59 1.59 22.09
N TRP A 206 10.97 0.88 23.15
CA TRP A 206 10.12 -0.09 23.83
C TRP A 206 8.96 0.57 24.59
N LEU A 207 9.23 1.67 25.31
CA LEU A 207 8.22 2.48 25.99
C LEU A 207 7.28 3.14 24.98
N TRP A 208 7.78 3.57 23.83
CA TRP A 208 6.97 4.15 22.76
C TRP A 208 6.20 3.07 21.99
N GLU A 209 6.76 1.88 21.74
CA GLU A 209 6.03 0.76 21.13
C GLU A 209 4.85 0.32 22.03
N PHE A 210 4.99 0.42 23.35
CA PHE A 210 3.91 0.21 24.31
C PHE A 210 2.85 1.33 24.35
N THR A 211 3.23 2.58 24.07
CA THR A 211 2.35 3.76 24.24
C THR A 211 1.88 4.41 22.93
N SER A 212 2.46 4.06 21.78
CA SER A 212 2.30 4.83 20.54
C SER A 212 1.17 4.39 19.63
N LEU A 213 0.47 5.40 19.14
CA LEU A 213 -0.59 5.28 18.14
C LEU A 213 -0.06 4.97 16.73
N PHE A 214 1.25 5.03 16.46
CA PHE A 214 1.77 4.93 15.09
C PHE A 214 1.48 3.61 14.41
N LYS A 215 1.76 2.47 15.06
CA LYS A 215 1.49 1.15 14.44
C LYS A 215 0.01 1.01 14.08
N ARG A 216 -0.87 1.51 14.96
CA ARG A 216 -2.33 1.55 14.73
C ARG A 216 -2.69 2.48 13.57
N GLN A 217 -2.16 3.70 13.54
CA GLN A 217 -2.39 4.68 12.48
C GLN A 217 -1.85 4.18 11.13
N TYR A 218 -0.69 3.51 11.13
CA TYR A 218 -0.10 2.87 9.96
C TYR A 218 -1.03 1.80 9.40
N TYR A 219 -1.52 0.86 10.23
CA TYR A 219 -2.49 -0.14 9.78
C TYR A 219 -3.81 0.48 9.31
N GLN A 220 -4.32 1.51 9.99
CA GLN A 220 -5.53 2.21 9.56
C GLN A 220 -5.34 2.87 8.19
N ASN A 221 -4.18 3.48 7.94
CA ASN A 221 -3.85 4.07 6.64
C ASN A 221 -3.80 2.99 5.53
N LEU A 222 -3.17 1.84 5.80
CA LEU A 222 -3.15 0.72 4.87
C LEU A 222 -4.57 0.19 4.58
N ILE A 223 -5.40 0.02 5.61
CA ILE A 223 -6.79 -0.41 5.42
C ILE A 223 -7.56 0.59 4.57
N TYR A 224 -7.45 1.89 4.85
CA TYR A 224 -8.11 2.92 4.04
C TYR A 224 -7.66 2.88 2.57
N THR A 225 -6.36 2.68 2.36
CA THR A 225 -5.75 2.68 1.03
C THR A 225 -6.20 1.47 0.20
N TYR A 226 -6.23 0.28 0.80
CA TYR A 226 -6.41 -1.00 0.08
C TYR A 226 -7.77 -1.69 0.25
N ARG A 227 -8.72 -1.13 1.02
CA ARG A 227 -10.05 -1.76 1.28
C ARG A 227 -10.94 -1.92 0.03
N THR A 228 -10.82 -1.04 -0.95
CA THR A 228 -11.67 -1.08 -2.15
C THR A 228 -11.00 -1.86 -3.27
N TYR A 229 -11.78 -2.65 -3.99
CA TYR A 229 -11.32 -3.34 -5.18
C TYR A 229 -11.00 -2.29 -6.26
N ARG A 230 -9.71 -2.20 -6.61
CA ARG A 230 -9.23 -1.34 -7.70
C ARG A 230 -8.80 -2.21 -8.86
N THR A 231 -9.73 -2.53 -9.76
CA THR A 231 -9.32 -2.94 -11.09
C THR A 231 -8.70 -1.75 -11.78
N GLN A 232 -7.41 -1.86 -12.11
CA GLN A 232 -6.62 -0.92 -12.88
C GLN A 232 -7.46 -0.32 -14.03
N GLY A 233 -7.95 0.91 -13.78
CA GLY A 233 -8.93 1.73 -14.50
C GLY A 233 -10.17 1.08 -15.14
N LEU A 234 -10.63 -0.06 -14.62
CA LEU A 234 -12.06 -0.42 -14.68
C LEU A 234 -12.74 0.09 -13.41
N LYS A 235 -12.54 1.37 -13.08
CA LYS A 235 -13.26 1.99 -11.97
C LYS A 235 -14.73 2.05 -12.39
N THR A 236 -15.59 1.28 -11.76
CA THR A 236 -17.01 1.66 -11.70
C THR A 236 -17.04 3.05 -11.04
N ALA A 237 -17.44 4.07 -11.81
CA ALA A 237 -17.42 5.45 -11.37
C ALA A 237 -18.15 5.65 -10.01
N GLY A 238 -17.51 6.33 -9.06
CA GLY A 238 -18.15 6.88 -7.85
C GLY A 238 -18.14 5.97 -6.62
N ALA A 239 -19.06 6.25 -5.67
CA ALA A 239 -19.22 5.63 -4.34
C ALA A 239 -19.56 4.11 -4.34
N PHE A 240 -19.22 3.41 -5.42
CA PHE A 240 -19.80 2.17 -5.90
C PHE A 240 -18.70 1.21 -6.42
N THR A 241 -17.58 1.13 -5.70
CA THR A 241 -16.55 0.11 -5.90
C THR A 241 -16.74 -1.01 -4.88
N PRO A 242 -16.68 -2.29 -5.29
CA PRO A 242 -16.85 -3.39 -4.34
C PRO A 242 -15.67 -3.48 -3.39
N ASP A 243 -15.90 -3.99 -2.18
CA ASP A 243 -14.83 -4.20 -1.21
C ASP A 243 -13.91 -5.33 -1.70
N LEU A 244 -12.59 -5.13 -1.65
CA LEU A 244 -11.59 -6.08 -2.17
C LEU A 244 -11.78 -7.47 -1.54
N ASP A 245 -11.95 -7.53 -0.22
CA ASP A 245 -12.14 -8.77 0.53
C ASP A 245 -13.38 -9.57 0.11
N LYS A 246 -14.38 -8.93 -0.52
CA LYS A 246 -15.65 -9.57 -0.90
C LYS A 246 -15.61 -10.18 -2.31
N VAL A 247 -14.74 -9.67 -3.17
CA VAL A 247 -14.60 -10.11 -4.57
C VAL A 247 -13.31 -10.89 -4.81
N PHE A 248 -12.33 -10.78 -3.91
CA PHE A 248 -11.05 -11.48 -4.05
C PHE A 248 -11.23 -13.00 -4.09
N VAL A 249 -10.69 -13.59 -5.15
CA VAL A 249 -10.56 -15.05 -5.29
C VAL A 249 -9.08 -15.40 -5.15
N PRO A 250 -8.69 -16.27 -4.19
CA PRO A 250 -7.30 -16.65 -4.00
C PRO A 250 -6.67 -17.21 -5.26
N LEU A 251 -5.52 -16.66 -5.66
CA LEU A 251 -4.76 -17.15 -6.80
C LEU A 251 -4.15 -18.52 -6.49
N ARG A 252 -4.13 -19.37 -7.52
CA ARG A 252 -3.36 -20.62 -7.49
C ARG A 252 -1.95 -20.33 -8.00
N VAL A 253 -0.98 -21.01 -7.42
CA VAL A 253 0.44 -20.86 -7.78
C VAL A 253 1.09 -22.22 -7.92
N ALA A 254 2.10 -22.33 -8.78
CA ALA A 254 2.92 -23.52 -8.94
C ALA A 254 4.40 -23.15 -8.90
N SER A 255 5.23 -23.98 -8.27
CA SER A 255 6.68 -23.79 -8.31
C SER A 255 7.19 -24.24 -9.68
N LYS A 256 7.84 -23.34 -10.41
CA LYS A 256 8.48 -23.64 -11.71
C LYS A 256 9.82 -22.93 -11.85
N ALA A 257 10.72 -23.53 -12.63
CA ALA A 257 11.97 -22.88 -13.01
C ALA A 257 11.72 -21.68 -13.95
N PRO A 258 12.48 -20.56 -13.84
CA PRO A 258 12.23 -19.34 -14.61
C PRO A 258 12.24 -19.47 -16.14
N GLY A 259 12.90 -20.50 -16.68
CA GLY A 259 12.95 -20.77 -18.13
C GLY A 259 11.67 -21.35 -18.73
N GLN A 260 10.77 -21.91 -17.90
CA GLN A 260 9.60 -22.68 -18.36
C GLN A 260 8.25 -21.94 -18.22
N MET A 261 8.27 -20.66 -17.85
CA MET A 261 7.05 -19.89 -17.56
C MET A 261 6.43 -19.27 -18.83
N SER A 262 5.10 -19.30 -18.95
CA SER A 262 4.38 -18.80 -20.12
C SER A 262 4.07 -17.31 -20.02
N ALA A 263 4.28 -16.57 -21.10
CA ALA A 263 4.03 -15.12 -21.18
C ALA A 263 2.72 -14.73 -21.89
N ALA A 264 1.99 -15.72 -22.42
CA ALA A 264 0.73 -15.47 -23.10
C ALA A 264 -0.34 -14.96 -22.11
N MET A 265 -1.13 -13.97 -22.53
CA MET A 265 -2.23 -13.44 -21.69
C MET A 265 -3.35 -14.46 -21.48
N ILE A 266 -3.58 -15.30 -22.50
CA ILE A 266 -4.42 -16.51 -22.42
C ILE A 266 -3.52 -17.64 -21.90
N PRO A 267 -3.74 -18.10 -20.66
CA PRO A 267 -2.88 -19.09 -20.04
C PRO A 267 -3.07 -20.48 -20.66
N GLN A 268 -1.99 -21.26 -20.72
CA GLN A 268 -2.05 -22.66 -21.09
C GLN A 268 -2.50 -23.50 -19.89
N GLN A 269 -3.62 -24.23 -20.01
CA GLN A 269 -4.07 -25.13 -18.95
C GLN A 269 -3.06 -26.28 -18.78
N GLN A 270 -2.36 -26.27 -17.64
CA GLN A 270 -1.63 -27.42 -17.13
C GLN A 270 -2.17 -27.75 -15.74
N ALA A 271 -2.40 -29.03 -15.48
CA ALA A 271 -2.82 -29.53 -14.18
C ALA A 271 -1.66 -29.38 -13.17
N ALA A 272 -1.57 -28.22 -12.54
CA ALA A 272 -0.64 -27.97 -11.44
C ALA A 272 -1.36 -28.02 -10.08
N ALA A 273 -0.60 -28.32 -9.03
CA ALA A 273 -1.05 -28.41 -7.65
C ALA A 273 -1.88 -27.17 -7.23
N ASN A 274 -2.93 -27.38 -6.41
CA ASN A 274 -3.81 -26.32 -5.90
C ASN A 274 -3.17 -25.51 -4.75
N LEU A 275 -1.90 -25.15 -4.89
CA LEU A 275 -1.18 -24.35 -3.90
C LEU A 275 -1.57 -22.87 -4.02
N ARG A 276 -1.52 -22.17 -2.90
CA ARG A 276 -1.80 -20.74 -2.72
C ARG A 276 -0.64 -20.08 -2.01
N ILE A 277 -0.55 -18.75 -2.05
CA ILE A 277 0.54 -18.01 -1.39
C ILE A 277 0.65 -18.32 0.12
N TRP A 278 -0.48 -18.57 0.78
CA TRP A 278 -0.54 -18.89 2.21
C TRP A 278 0.12 -20.23 2.58
N ASP A 279 0.18 -21.19 1.64
CA ASP A 279 0.84 -22.48 1.86
C ASP A 279 2.36 -22.32 2.01
N PHE A 280 2.93 -21.25 1.43
CA PHE A 280 4.32 -20.86 1.55
C PHE A 280 4.54 -19.95 2.76
N LEU A 281 3.70 -18.91 2.92
CA LEU A 281 3.83 -17.95 4.01
C LEU A 281 3.71 -18.59 5.40
N SER A 282 2.86 -19.60 5.55
CA SER A 282 2.71 -20.36 6.81
C SER A 282 3.94 -21.20 7.16
N LYS A 283 4.76 -21.57 6.17
CA LYS A 283 5.93 -22.43 6.35
C LYS A 283 7.26 -21.67 6.40
N ILE A 284 7.25 -20.33 6.38
CA ILE A 284 8.47 -19.49 6.39
C ILE A 284 9.43 -19.83 7.53
N ARG A 285 8.91 -20.14 8.73
CA ARG A 285 9.74 -20.50 9.88
C ARG A 285 10.43 -21.86 9.73
N GLN A 286 9.85 -22.75 8.93
CA GLN A 286 10.35 -24.11 8.71
C GLN A 286 11.25 -24.18 7.48
N GLN A 287 10.97 -23.36 6.47
CA GLN A 287 11.66 -23.36 5.18
C GLN A 287 12.11 -21.93 4.85
N PRO A 288 13.37 -21.56 5.19
CA PRO A 288 13.90 -20.21 4.98
C PRO A 288 13.86 -19.75 3.52
N VAL A 289 13.88 -20.68 2.55
CA VAL A 289 13.70 -20.38 1.12
C VAL A 289 12.39 -19.66 0.82
N TYR A 290 11.35 -19.83 1.65
CA TYR A 290 10.07 -19.13 1.51
C TYR A 290 10.09 -17.70 2.08
N LYS A 291 11.19 -17.26 2.69
CA LYS A 291 11.38 -15.83 3.03
C LYS A 291 11.56 -14.97 1.78
N ARG A 292 11.93 -15.54 0.63
CA ARG A 292 12.27 -14.76 -0.58
C ARG A 292 11.57 -15.35 -1.80
N ILE A 293 10.36 -14.85 -2.07
CA ILE A 293 9.47 -15.38 -3.10
C ILE A 293 9.42 -14.41 -4.28
N VAL A 294 9.49 -14.93 -5.50
CA VAL A 294 9.04 -14.20 -6.70
C VAL A 294 7.75 -14.81 -7.24
N VAL A 295 6.76 -13.98 -7.51
CA VAL A 295 5.45 -14.36 -8.09
C VAL A 295 5.39 -13.86 -9.53
N ILE A 296 5.33 -14.79 -10.47
CA ILE A 296 5.44 -14.51 -11.90
C ILE A 296 4.14 -14.87 -12.59
N GLY A 297 3.70 -14.05 -13.54
CA GLY A 297 2.49 -14.34 -14.31
C GLY A 297 2.22 -13.34 -15.40
N SER A 298 1.35 -13.71 -16.33
CA SER A 298 0.96 -12.89 -17.47
C SER A 298 0.27 -11.57 -17.06
N PRO A 299 0.12 -10.60 -17.99
CA PRO A 299 -0.66 -9.39 -17.73
C PRO A 299 -2.09 -9.72 -17.30
N GLY A 300 -2.66 -8.97 -16.35
CA GLY A 300 -4.02 -9.22 -15.85
C GLY A 300 -4.19 -10.44 -14.95
N SER A 301 -3.13 -11.20 -14.62
CA SER A 301 -3.21 -12.41 -13.79
C SER A 301 -3.53 -12.18 -12.31
N GLY A 302 -3.64 -10.92 -11.85
CA GLY A 302 -4.00 -10.57 -10.47
C GLY A 302 -2.84 -10.43 -9.48
N LYS A 303 -1.58 -10.34 -9.93
CA LYS A 303 -0.39 -10.22 -9.06
C LYS A 303 -0.45 -9.01 -8.11
N THR A 304 -0.72 -7.82 -8.65
CA THR A 304 -0.90 -6.60 -7.86
C THR A 304 -2.06 -6.76 -6.87
N THR A 305 -3.20 -7.28 -7.32
CA THR A 305 -4.38 -7.56 -6.47
C THR A 305 -4.07 -8.55 -5.35
N LEU A 306 -3.21 -9.55 -5.58
CA LEU A 306 -2.72 -10.46 -4.55
C LEU A 306 -1.94 -9.70 -3.47
N LEU A 307 -1.01 -8.82 -3.85
CA LEU A 307 -0.21 -8.05 -2.89
C LEU A 307 -1.06 -7.04 -2.10
N GLU A 308 -2.03 -6.38 -2.76
CA GLU A 308 -2.99 -5.49 -2.10
C GLU A 308 -3.86 -6.26 -1.09
N HIS A 309 -4.37 -7.43 -1.48
CA HIS A 309 -5.14 -8.29 -0.58
C HIS A 309 -4.32 -8.80 0.60
N LEU A 310 -3.06 -9.20 0.38
CA LEU A 310 -2.14 -9.57 1.47
C LEU A 310 -1.93 -8.40 2.43
N THR A 311 -1.68 -7.20 1.90
CA THR A 311 -1.52 -5.98 2.69
C THR A 311 -2.74 -5.72 3.56
N LEU A 312 -3.94 -5.79 2.96
CA LEU A 312 -5.20 -5.61 3.66
C LEU A 312 -5.42 -6.69 4.73
N THR A 313 -5.20 -7.96 4.40
CA THR A 313 -5.36 -9.10 5.31
C THR A 313 -4.47 -8.97 6.54
N TYR A 314 -3.18 -8.63 6.35
CA TYR A 314 -2.24 -8.45 7.46
C TYR A 314 -2.55 -7.20 8.29
N ALA A 315 -2.93 -6.08 7.65
CA ALA A 315 -3.30 -4.85 8.34
C ALA A 315 -4.56 -5.00 9.20
N GLN A 316 -5.48 -5.87 8.79
CA GLN A 316 -6.69 -6.22 9.56
C GLN A 316 -6.48 -7.40 10.52
N HIS A 317 -5.28 -7.96 10.58
CA HIS A 317 -4.95 -9.14 11.39
C HIS A 317 -5.79 -10.39 11.08
N ARG A 318 -6.19 -10.58 9.82
CA ARG A 318 -7.02 -11.72 9.35
C ARG A 318 -6.23 -12.82 8.66
N GLN A 319 -4.90 -12.80 8.72
CA GLN A 319 -4.07 -13.87 8.17
C GLN A 319 -4.41 -15.23 8.83
N PRO A 320 -4.24 -16.37 8.13
CA PRO A 320 -4.43 -17.70 8.71
C PRO A 320 -3.62 -17.89 9.98
N SER A 321 -4.11 -18.69 10.93
CA SER A 321 -3.47 -18.89 12.24
C SER A 321 -2.06 -19.47 12.13
N GLN A 322 -1.78 -20.28 11.10
CA GLN A 322 -0.45 -20.83 10.86
C GLN A 322 0.52 -19.81 10.25
N ALA A 323 0.03 -18.68 9.70
CA ALA A 323 0.88 -17.64 9.13
C ALA A 323 1.47 -16.73 10.23
N PRO A 324 2.75 -16.35 10.12
CA PRO A 324 3.38 -15.43 11.08
C PRO A 324 2.69 -14.07 11.05
N LYS A 325 2.60 -13.38 12.19
CA LYS A 325 2.11 -11.99 12.24
C LYS A 325 3.20 -11.06 11.72
N LEU A 326 3.03 -10.48 10.54
CA LEU A 326 3.99 -9.59 9.89
C LEU A 326 3.39 -8.20 9.65
N ILE A 327 4.25 -7.19 9.65
CA ILE A 327 3.93 -5.81 9.25
C ILE A 327 4.07 -5.73 7.72
N PRO A 328 2.98 -5.53 6.95
CA PRO A 328 3.04 -5.48 5.50
C PRO A 328 3.58 -4.13 5.03
N VAL A 329 4.52 -4.16 4.09
CA VAL A 329 5.10 -3.00 3.42
C VAL A 329 5.01 -3.23 1.93
N LEU A 330 4.09 -2.56 1.24
CA LEU A 330 3.91 -2.67 -0.21
C LEU A 330 4.56 -1.46 -0.91
N LEU A 331 5.47 -1.72 -1.84
CA LEU A 331 6.11 -0.73 -2.69
C LEU A 331 5.93 -1.11 -4.16
N TYR A 332 5.57 -0.14 -5.00
CA TYR A 332 5.49 -0.33 -6.45
C TYR A 332 6.83 0.08 -7.07
N LEU A 333 7.54 -0.86 -7.70
CA LEU A 333 8.88 -0.63 -8.24
C LEU A 333 8.90 0.50 -9.27
N ARG A 334 7.85 0.61 -10.09
CA ARG A 334 7.66 1.72 -11.04
C ARG A 334 7.64 3.12 -10.40
N GLN A 335 7.30 3.25 -9.12
CA GLN A 335 7.24 4.54 -8.41
C GLN A 335 8.56 4.92 -7.71
N ILE A 336 9.42 3.93 -7.47
CA ILE A 336 10.66 4.13 -6.71
C ILE A 336 11.91 3.93 -7.55
N ARG A 337 11.78 3.44 -8.79
CA ARG A 337 12.92 3.09 -9.67
C ARG A 337 13.95 4.21 -9.76
N ASP A 338 13.53 5.45 -9.99
CA ASP A 338 14.45 6.59 -10.17
C ASP A 338 15.21 6.92 -8.87
N GLU A 339 14.56 6.73 -7.72
CA GLU A 339 15.18 6.94 -6.40
C GLU A 339 16.20 5.82 -6.08
N ILE A 340 15.91 4.57 -6.43
CA ILE A 340 16.73 3.40 -6.09
C ILE A 340 17.80 3.06 -7.12
N THR A 341 17.74 3.61 -8.34
CA THR A 341 18.80 3.50 -9.36
C THR A 341 19.65 4.77 -9.47
N GLY A 342 19.36 5.79 -8.66
CA GLY A 342 20.14 7.02 -8.60
C GLY A 342 21.57 6.82 -8.08
N LYS A 343 22.39 7.89 -8.13
CA LYS A 343 23.82 7.86 -7.74
C LYS A 343 24.07 7.40 -6.30
N GLN A 344 23.13 7.67 -5.40
CA GLN A 344 23.18 7.27 -3.99
C GLN A 344 21.84 6.64 -3.61
N PRO A 345 21.65 5.34 -3.89
CA PRO A 345 20.39 4.69 -3.66
C PRO A 345 20.14 4.51 -2.14
N PRO A 346 18.95 4.86 -1.63
CA PRO A 346 18.66 4.76 -0.21
C PRO A 346 18.55 3.29 0.24
N THR A 347 18.68 3.06 1.53
CA THR A 347 18.34 1.75 2.10
C THR A 347 16.83 1.54 2.11
N LEU A 348 16.35 0.29 2.16
CA LEU A 348 14.91 0.00 2.23
C LEU A 348 14.23 0.72 3.40
N ALA A 349 14.90 0.77 4.57
CA ALA A 349 14.37 1.44 5.75
C ALA A 349 14.24 2.95 5.56
N GLU A 350 15.24 3.60 4.96
CA GLU A 350 15.18 5.03 4.62
C GLU A 350 14.06 5.32 3.63
N LEU A 351 13.97 4.52 2.56
CA LEU A 351 12.96 4.67 1.53
C LEU A 351 11.54 4.56 2.10
N VAL A 352 11.28 3.51 2.88
CA VAL A 352 9.95 3.28 3.49
C VAL A 352 9.62 4.37 4.51
N THR A 353 10.59 4.77 5.33
CA THR A 353 10.42 5.86 6.31
C THR A 353 10.04 7.16 5.60
N LYS A 354 10.74 7.51 4.51
CA LYS A 354 10.45 8.69 3.69
C LYS A 354 9.05 8.62 3.09
N LYS A 355 8.68 7.51 2.43
CA LYS A 355 7.35 7.35 1.82
C LYS A 355 6.21 7.43 2.83
N VAL A 356 6.39 6.92 4.05
CA VAL A 356 5.39 7.01 5.11
C VAL A 356 5.26 8.45 5.64
N LYS A 357 6.38 9.17 5.78
CA LYS A 357 6.36 10.59 6.17
C LYS A 357 5.67 11.47 5.13
N ASP A 358 6.10 11.36 3.88
CA ASP A 358 5.68 12.25 2.81
C ASP A 358 4.28 11.91 2.29
N GLY A 359 3.94 10.62 2.20
CA GLY A 359 2.69 10.15 1.60
C GLY A 359 1.54 9.95 2.57
N GLN A 360 1.80 9.68 3.85
CA GLN A 360 0.76 9.37 4.84
C GLN A 360 0.67 10.40 5.97
N SER A 361 1.55 11.41 5.96
CA SER A 361 1.67 12.42 7.03
C SER A 361 1.84 11.79 8.42
N LEU A 362 2.47 10.61 8.49
CA LEU A 362 2.75 9.90 9.73
C LEU A 362 4.22 10.13 10.14
N GLN A 363 4.47 10.20 11.44
CA GLN A 363 5.83 10.32 12.00
C GLN A 363 6.27 8.97 12.59
N PRO A 364 6.92 8.09 11.80
CA PRO A 364 7.50 6.86 12.32
C PRO A 364 8.62 7.21 13.31
N PRO A 365 8.84 6.39 14.36
CA PRO A 365 9.99 6.55 15.24
C PRO A 365 11.30 6.45 14.47
N PRO A 366 12.37 7.06 15.02
CA PRO A 366 13.72 6.82 14.54
C PRO A 366 13.97 5.31 14.41
N GLN A 367 14.49 4.90 13.25
CA GLN A 367 14.92 3.52 12.97
C GLN A 367 13.83 2.43 13.06
N TRP A 368 12.55 2.77 13.22
CA TRP A 368 11.49 1.78 13.42
C TRP A 368 11.43 0.71 12.33
N PHE A 369 11.41 1.12 11.06
CA PHE A 369 11.43 0.16 9.95
C PHE A 369 12.72 -0.64 9.90
N ALA A 370 13.88 -0.01 10.16
CA ALA A 370 15.17 -0.70 10.14
C ALA A 370 15.21 -1.84 11.18
N GLU A 371 14.76 -1.58 12.41
CA GLU A 371 14.69 -2.58 13.47
C GLU A 371 13.69 -3.69 13.15
N LYS A 372 12.49 -3.34 12.66
CA LYS A 372 11.46 -4.33 12.29
C LYS A 372 11.90 -5.21 11.12
N PHE A 373 12.66 -4.67 10.17
CA PHE A 373 13.28 -5.45 9.10
C PHE A 373 14.37 -6.39 9.64
N GLN A 374 15.26 -5.90 10.50
CA GLN A 374 16.29 -6.74 11.11
C GLN A 374 15.72 -7.89 11.95
N GLN A 375 14.59 -7.65 12.63
CA GLN A 375 13.90 -8.66 13.46
C GLN A 375 13.01 -9.64 12.66
N GLY A 376 12.94 -9.50 11.34
CA GLY A 376 12.06 -10.34 10.50
C GLY A 376 10.56 -10.17 10.78
N GLN A 377 10.15 -9.01 11.29
CA GLN A 377 8.77 -8.73 11.65
C GLN A 377 7.95 -8.13 10.50
N CYS A 378 8.53 -8.04 9.31
CA CYS A 378 7.93 -7.40 8.14
C CYS A 378 7.76 -8.36 6.97
N LEU A 379 6.71 -8.11 6.20
CA LEU A 379 6.48 -8.65 4.87
C LEU A 379 6.65 -7.51 3.86
N VAL A 380 7.77 -7.50 3.15
CA VAL A 380 8.08 -6.51 2.11
C VAL A 380 7.60 -7.05 0.77
N MET A 381 6.69 -6.33 0.12
CA MET A 381 6.11 -6.67 -1.16
C MET A 381 6.54 -5.63 -2.19
N LEU A 382 7.17 -6.08 -3.27
CA LEU A 382 7.70 -5.26 -4.34
C LEU A 382 6.93 -5.59 -5.62
N ASP A 383 6.11 -4.67 -6.09
CA ASP A 383 5.23 -4.91 -7.24
C ASP A 383 5.80 -4.36 -8.55
N GLY A 384 5.80 -5.18 -9.61
CA GLY A 384 5.94 -4.72 -11.00
C GLY A 384 7.37 -4.52 -11.51
N LEU A 385 8.26 -5.52 -11.38
CA LEU A 385 9.62 -5.42 -11.95
C LEU A 385 9.58 -5.22 -13.48
N ASP A 386 8.62 -5.83 -14.18
CA ASP A 386 8.43 -5.69 -15.63
C ASP A 386 7.97 -4.30 -16.08
N GLU A 387 7.55 -3.44 -15.15
CA GLU A 387 7.07 -2.10 -15.46
C GLU A 387 8.20 -1.07 -15.60
N VAL A 388 9.44 -1.50 -15.38
CA VAL A 388 10.65 -0.75 -15.72
C VAL A 388 10.98 -1.02 -17.17
N ALA A 389 10.71 -0.05 -18.06
CA ALA A 389 10.83 -0.23 -19.50
C ALA A 389 12.28 -0.49 -19.94
N GLU A 390 13.22 0.33 -19.48
CA GLU A 390 14.64 0.23 -19.83
C GLU A 390 15.31 -0.96 -19.12
N GLU A 391 15.98 -1.82 -19.89
CA GLU A 391 16.61 -3.03 -19.35
C GLU A 391 17.75 -2.73 -18.36
N SER A 392 18.57 -1.71 -18.65
CA SER A 392 19.67 -1.27 -17.78
C SER A 392 19.15 -0.87 -16.39
N GLN A 393 18.07 -0.07 -16.35
CA GLN A 393 17.40 0.34 -15.11
C GLN A 393 16.78 -0.86 -14.40
N ARG A 394 16.15 -1.78 -15.14
CA ARG A 394 15.55 -2.99 -14.55
C ARG A 394 16.60 -3.87 -13.85
N ARG A 395 17.79 -3.99 -14.44
CA ARG A 395 18.95 -4.66 -13.80
C ARG A 395 19.40 -3.91 -12.55
N GLY A 396 19.47 -2.57 -12.60
CA GLY A 396 19.80 -1.74 -11.43
C GLY A 396 18.80 -1.92 -10.27
N VAL A 397 17.50 -1.97 -10.57
CA VAL A 397 16.46 -2.27 -9.57
C VAL A 397 16.68 -3.66 -8.96
N SER A 398 16.96 -4.67 -9.79
CA SER A 398 17.16 -6.05 -9.31
C SER A 398 18.38 -6.16 -8.39
N GLN A 399 19.49 -5.50 -8.76
CA GLN A 399 20.70 -5.39 -7.94
C GLN A 399 20.41 -4.71 -6.60
N TRP A 400 19.68 -3.60 -6.61
CA TRP A 400 19.30 -2.91 -5.38
C TRP A 400 18.47 -3.82 -4.46
N VAL A 401 17.50 -4.55 -5.01
CA VAL A 401 16.67 -5.49 -4.24
C VAL A 401 17.51 -6.63 -3.65
N ASP A 402 18.44 -7.21 -4.42
CA ASP A 402 19.36 -8.25 -3.91
C ASP A 402 20.19 -7.73 -2.72
N ILE A 403 20.70 -6.50 -2.80
CA ILE A 403 21.41 -5.85 -1.68
C ILE A 403 20.50 -5.71 -0.45
N GLN A 404 19.23 -5.33 -0.63
CA GLN A 404 18.31 -5.22 0.51
C GLN A 404 17.96 -6.59 1.12
N MET A 405 17.78 -7.63 0.29
CA MET A 405 17.54 -9.00 0.77
C MET A 405 18.73 -9.57 1.55
N GLN A 406 19.96 -9.20 1.17
CA GLN A 406 21.17 -9.53 1.93
C GLN A 406 21.28 -8.75 3.23
N LYS A 407 20.96 -7.45 3.21
CA LYS A 407 20.99 -6.58 4.39
C LYS A 407 19.96 -6.97 5.45
N TYR A 408 18.80 -7.49 5.04
CA TYR A 408 17.70 -7.89 5.92
C TYR A 408 17.35 -9.37 5.72
N PRO A 409 18.22 -10.32 6.11
CA PRO A 409 18.05 -11.76 5.83
C PRO A 409 16.84 -12.39 6.54
N GLU A 410 16.41 -11.80 7.65
CA GLU A 410 15.25 -12.26 8.41
C GLU A 410 13.91 -11.73 7.86
N THR A 411 13.92 -10.68 7.04
CA THR A 411 12.71 -10.11 6.45
C THR A 411 12.15 -11.01 5.36
N THR A 412 10.82 -11.13 5.31
CA THR A 412 10.14 -11.83 4.22
C THR A 412 9.91 -10.88 3.06
N PHE A 413 10.31 -11.28 1.86
CA PHE A 413 10.15 -10.56 0.61
C PHE A 413 9.24 -11.32 -0.36
N ILE A 414 8.32 -10.61 -1.01
CA ILE A 414 7.60 -11.05 -2.20
C ILE A 414 7.84 -10.03 -3.32
N LEU A 415 8.33 -10.49 -4.45
CA LEU A 415 8.49 -9.69 -5.67
C LEU A 415 7.49 -10.16 -6.73
N THR A 416 6.94 -9.26 -7.54
CA THR A 416 6.13 -9.64 -8.72
C THR A 416 6.78 -9.22 -10.03
N SER A 417 6.59 -10.03 -11.08
CA SER A 417 7.03 -9.68 -12.43
C SER A 417 6.25 -10.45 -13.52
N ARG A 418 6.42 -10.05 -14.77
CA ARG A 418 6.07 -10.87 -15.95
C ARG A 418 7.24 -11.77 -16.33
N PRO A 419 7.01 -12.93 -16.99
CA PRO A 419 8.07 -13.87 -17.34
C PRO A 419 9.26 -13.25 -18.08
N PHE A 420 9.00 -12.49 -19.16
CA PHE A 420 10.05 -11.83 -19.93
C PHE A 420 10.80 -10.75 -19.12
N GLY A 421 10.05 -9.93 -18.37
CA GLY A 421 10.65 -8.88 -17.53
C GLY A 421 11.61 -9.45 -16.48
N TYR A 422 11.28 -10.61 -15.91
CA TYR A 422 12.11 -11.30 -14.91
C TYR A 422 13.32 -12.00 -15.52
N ARG A 423 13.19 -12.67 -16.68
CA ARG A 423 14.30 -13.40 -17.31
C ARG A 423 15.52 -12.51 -17.60
N ASN A 424 15.27 -11.26 -18.00
CA ASN A 424 16.34 -10.32 -18.36
C ASN A 424 16.93 -9.57 -17.13
N ALA A 425 16.35 -9.77 -15.95
CA ALA A 425 16.72 -9.08 -14.71
C ALA A 425 16.48 -10.00 -13.50
N GLN A 426 17.00 -11.23 -13.57
CA GLN A 426 16.79 -12.23 -12.53
C GLN A 426 17.56 -11.87 -11.25
N LEU A 427 16.87 -11.97 -10.11
CA LEU A 427 17.47 -11.74 -8.79
C LEU A 427 18.21 -12.97 -8.31
N GLN A 428 19.37 -12.76 -7.69
CA GLN A 428 20.25 -13.82 -7.18
C GLN A 428 19.82 -14.33 -5.81
N GLN A 429 19.15 -13.49 -5.02
CA GLN A 429 18.78 -13.82 -3.64
C GLN A 429 17.43 -14.54 -3.51
N VAL A 430 16.70 -14.75 -4.60
CA VAL A 430 15.38 -15.41 -4.61
C VAL A 430 15.51 -16.86 -4.15
N GLY A 431 14.66 -17.26 -3.19
CA GLY A 431 14.59 -18.63 -2.69
C GLY A 431 13.64 -19.52 -3.50
N ILE A 432 12.50 -18.99 -3.94
CA ILE A 432 11.53 -19.73 -4.76
C ILE A 432 10.82 -18.83 -5.79
N ALA A 433 10.57 -19.39 -6.96
CA ALA A 433 9.74 -18.78 -8.01
C ALA A 433 8.39 -19.49 -8.14
N LEU A 434 7.32 -18.71 -8.07
CA LEU A 434 5.93 -19.17 -8.13
C LEU A 434 5.24 -18.59 -9.36
N GLU A 435 4.78 -19.44 -10.27
CA GLU A 435 3.98 -19.05 -11.43
C GLU A 435 2.49 -19.01 -11.04
N VAL A 436 1.84 -17.87 -11.27
CA VAL A 436 0.39 -17.71 -11.13
C VAL A 436 -0.32 -18.58 -12.17
N GLN A 437 -1.19 -19.45 -11.69
CA GLN A 437 -1.94 -20.37 -12.52
C GLN A 437 -3.25 -19.72 -13.03
N PRO A 438 -3.74 -20.14 -14.21
CA PRO A 438 -5.03 -19.69 -14.74
C PRO A 438 -6.18 -19.92 -13.74
N PHE A 439 -7.24 -19.10 -13.79
CA PHE A 439 -8.45 -19.42 -13.05
C PHE A 439 -9.06 -20.73 -13.53
N ASN A 440 -9.32 -21.64 -12.60
CA ASN A 440 -10.13 -22.83 -12.90
C ASN A 440 -11.62 -22.49 -12.87
N LEU A 441 -12.48 -23.44 -13.27
CA LEU A 441 -13.93 -23.27 -13.28
C LEU A 441 -14.47 -22.75 -11.93
N LYS A 442 -14.07 -23.39 -10.82
CA LYS A 442 -14.52 -22.99 -9.48
C LYS A 442 -14.12 -21.55 -9.11
N GLN A 443 -12.91 -21.12 -9.45
CA GLN A 443 -12.46 -19.74 -9.23
C GLN A 443 -13.25 -18.74 -10.06
N ARG A 444 -13.57 -19.07 -11.33
CA ARG A 444 -14.39 -18.22 -12.20
C ARG A 444 -15.80 -18.08 -11.67
N GLU A 445 -16.46 -19.18 -11.31
CA GLU A 445 -17.81 -19.18 -10.74
C GLU A 445 -17.84 -18.38 -9.43
N GLN A 446 -16.88 -18.63 -8.52
CA GLN A 446 -16.76 -17.87 -7.28
C GLN A 446 -16.60 -16.37 -7.56
N PHE A 447 -15.73 -15.98 -8.48
CA PHE A 447 -15.53 -14.59 -8.85
C PHE A 447 -16.82 -13.96 -9.37
N LEU A 448 -17.50 -14.62 -10.33
CA LEU A 448 -18.71 -14.09 -10.94
C LEU A 448 -19.84 -13.93 -9.92
N HIS A 449 -20.09 -14.93 -9.08
CA HIS A 449 -21.10 -14.81 -8.02
C HIS A 449 -20.80 -13.66 -7.06
N SER A 450 -19.56 -13.56 -6.57
CA SER A 450 -19.16 -12.46 -5.69
C SER A 450 -19.28 -11.10 -6.37
N TRP A 451 -18.83 -10.99 -7.62
CA TRP A 451 -18.82 -9.74 -8.37
C TRP A 451 -20.25 -9.23 -8.65
N TYR A 452 -21.14 -10.10 -9.13
CA TYR A 452 -22.54 -9.73 -9.36
C TYR A 452 -23.26 -9.38 -8.06
N LEU A 453 -23.01 -10.13 -6.97
CA LEU A 453 -23.60 -9.82 -5.67
C LEU A 453 -23.17 -8.44 -5.17
N GLN A 454 -21.87 -8.14 -5.22
CA GLN A 454 -21.39 -6.84 -4.76
C GLN A 454 -21.91 -5.69 -5.62
N ASN A 455 -21.96 -5.86 -6.94
CA ASN A 455 -22.53 -4.84 -7.83
C ASN A 455 -24.02 -4.60 -7.59
N GLU A 456 -24.79 -5.64 -7.29
CA GLU A 456 -26.21 -5.49 -7.03
C GLU A 456 -26.48 -4.89 -5.66
N LEU A 457 -25.70 -5.25 -4.64
CA LEU A 457 -25.71 -4.56 -3.34
C LEU A 457 -25.40 -3.07 -3.53
N ILE A 458 -24.40 -2.74 -4.32
CA ILE A 458 -24.00 -1.36 -4.64
C ILE A 458 -25.15 -0.58 -5.28
N ARG A 459 -25.85 -1.15 -6.27
CA ARG A 459 -27.04 -0.55 -6.92
C ARG A 459 -28.19 -0.31 -5.95
N GLN A 460 -28.31 -1.16 -4.94
CA GLN A 460 -29.37 -1.12 -3.94
C GLN A 460 -28.93 -0.42 -2.64
N ALA A 461 -27.97 0.50 -2.72
CA ALA A 461 -27.45 1.26 -1.57
C ALA A 461 -26.96 0.37 -0.40
N ARG A 462 -26.35 -0.76 -0.72
CA ARG A 462 -25.86 -1.82 0.18
C ARG A 462 -26.95 -2.53 0.99
N ARG A 463 -28.21 -2.44 0.57
CA ARG A 463 -29.31 -3.26 1.12
C ARG A 463 -29.18 -4.69 0.61
N GLU A 464 -29.14 -5.64 1.53
CA GLU A 464 -29.12 -7.06 1.22
C GLU A 464 -30.48 -7.69 1.55
N ASP A 465 -31.17 -8.19 0.53
CA ASP A 465 -32.37 -9.02 0.68
C ASP A 465 -32.35 -10.20 -0.29
N THR A 466 -33.37 -11.05 -0.19
CA THR A 466 -33.50 -12.26 -1.02
C THR A 466 -33.59 -11.92 -2.51
N GLY A 467 -34.25 -10.82 -2.87
CA GLY A 467 -34.39 -10.35 -4.25
C GLY A 467 -33.04 -9.94 -4.85
N VAL A 468 -32.22 -9.20 -4.10
CA VAL A 468 -30.87 -8.80 -4.52
C VAL A 468 -29.98 -10.03 -4.77
N ARG A 469 -30.01 -11.00 -3.85
CA ARG A 469 -29.23 -12.25 -4.00
C ARG A 469 -29.70 -13.07 -5.20
N GLN A 470 -31.01 -13.17 -5.42
CA GLN A 470 -31.58 -13.86 -6.58
C GLN A 470 -31.21 -13.17 -7.90
N ALA A 471 -31.36 -11.85 -8.00
CA ALA A 471 -31.00 -11.09 -9.19
C ALA A 471 -29.51 -11.23 -9.54
N ALA A 472 -28.63 -11.15 -8.54
CA ALA A 472 -27.20 -11.37 -8.71
C ALA A 472 -26.88 -12.80 -9.15
N ALA A 473 -27.52 -13.81 -8.55
CA ALA A 473 -27.32 -15.21 -8.91
C ALA A 473 -27.79 -15.50 -10.34
N THR A 474 -28.94 -14.97 -10.76
CA THR A 474 -29.46 -15.13 -12.13
C THR A 474 -28.46 -14.61 -13.16
N LYS A 475 -27.94 -13.39 -12.97
CA LYS A 475 -26.95 -12.81 -13.89
C LYS A 475 -25.62 -13.58 -13.90
N ALA A 476 -25.16 -14.02 -12.74
CA ALA A 476 -23.93 -14.83 -12.65
C ALA A 476 -24.09 -16.16 -13.37
N ASN A 477 -25.20 -16.87 -13.16
CA ASN A 477 -25.49 -18.15 -13.78
C ASN A 477 -25.65 -18.05 -15.31
N ASP A 478 -26.34 -17.01 -15.80
CA ASP A 478 -26.46 -16.73 -17.24
C ASP A 478 -25.07 -16.57 -17.89
N LEU A 479 -24.18 -15.78 -17.27
CA LEU A 479 -22.83 -15.61 -17.80
C LEU A 479 -22.01 -16.91 -17.73
N ILE A 480 -22.12 -17.67 -16.64
CA ILE A 480 -21.43 -18.96 -16.48
C ILE A 480 -21.87 -19.92 -17.60
N GLU A 481 -23.16 -20.00 -17.89
CA GLU A 481 -23.70 -20.86 -18.94
C GLU A 481 -23.21 -20.45 -20.33
N ARG A 482 -23.25 -19.15 -20.65
CA ARG A 482 -22.75 -18.65 -21.94
C ARG A 482 -21.25 -18.86 -22.11
N LEU A 483 -20.46 -18.68 -21.04
CA LEU A 483 -19.04 -18.99 -21.08
C LEU A 483 -18.81 -20.47 -21.40
N ARG A 484 -19.56 -21.40 -20.77
CA ARG A 484 -19.45 -22.84 -21.06
C ARG A 484 -19.73 -23.16 -22.54
N ASN A 485 -20.65 -22.42 -23.17
CA ASN A 485 -21.07 -22.65 -24.55
C ASN A 485 -20.19 -21.93 -25.60
N PHE A 486 -19.17 -21.16 -25.20
CA PHE A 486 -18.32 -20.40 -26.12
C PHE A 486 -16.82 -20.57 -25.80
N PRO A 487 -16.16 -21.62 -26.34
CA PRO A 487 -14.77 -21.96 -26.01
C PRO A 487 -13.73 -20.83 -26.13
N PRO A 488 -13.78 -19.93 -27.13
CA PRO A 488 -12.86 -18.79 -27.19
C PRO A 488 -12.96 -17.85 -25.99
N LEU A 489 -14.17 -17.65 -25.43
CA LEU A 489 -14.38 -16.86 -24.21
C LEU A 489 -13.91 -17.60 -22.96
N VAL A 490 -14.02 -18.94 -22.91
CA VAL A 490 -13.50 -19.76 -21.81
C VAL A 490 -12.00 -19.53 -21.62
N ALA A 491 -11.24 -19.52 -22.73
CA ALA A 491 -9.80 -19.30 -22.71
C ALA A 491 -9.44 -17.92 -22.16
N MET A 492 -10.20 -16.88 -22.52
CA MET A 492 -10.05 -15.52 -21.98
C MET A 492 -10.45 -15.42 -20.50
N ALA A 493 -11.55 -16.07 -20.11
CA ALA A 493 -12.10 -16.06 -18.76
C ALA A 493 -11.16 -16.71 -17.71
N CYS A 494 -10.14 -17.44 -18.15
CA CYS A 494 -9.06 -17.93 -17.28
C CYS A 494 -8.17 -16.79 -16.75
N ASN A 495 -8.17 -15.62 -17.40
CA ASN A 495 -7.47 -14.41 -16.95
C ASN A 495 -8.43 -13.51 -16.14
N PRO A 496 -8.11 -13.18 -14.87
CA PRO A 496 -9.01 -12.41 -14.00
C PRO A 496 -9.41 -11.03 -14.55
N LEU A 497 -8.49 -10.33 -15.24
CA LEU A 497 -8.79 -9.05 -15.85
C LEU A 497 -9.82 -9.19 -16.98
N LEU A 498 -9.61 -10.14 -17.89
CA LEU A 498 -10.52 -10.40 -19.01
C LEU A 498 -11.88 -10.90 -18.50
N LEU A 499 -11.90 -11.76 -17.48
CA LEU A 499 -13.14 -12.19 -16.83
C LEU A 499 -13.91 -11.00 -16.24
N THR A 500 -13.21 -10.04 -15.64
CA THR A 500 -13.85 -8.81 -15.14
C THR A 500 -14.44 -7.99 -16.29
N MET A 501 -13.74 -7.85 -17.41
CA MET A 501 -14.24 -7.12 -18.59
C MET A 501 -15.47 -7.80 -19.19
N ILE A 502 -15.44 -9.14 -19.32
CA ILE A 502 -16.56 -9.94 -19.79
C ILE A 502 -17.77 -9.76 -18.87
N ALA A 503 -17.60 -9.86 -17.55
CA ALA A 503 -18.66 -9.62 -16.58
C ALA A 503 -19.21 -8.19 -16.68
N LEU A 504 -18.34 -7.20 -16.90
CA LEU A 504 -18.75 -5.81 -17.09
C LEU A 504 -19.62 -5.67 -18.33
N ILE A 505 -19.19 -6.16 -19.48
CA ILE A 505 -19.96 -6.03 -20.73
C ILE A 505 -21.28 -6.78 -20.62
N HIS A 506 -21.25 -8.01 -20.11
CA HIS A 506 -22.46 -8.80 -19.89
C HIS A 506 -23.49 -8.04 -19.06
N ASP A 507 -23.06 -7.43 -17.95
CA ASP A 507 -23.95 -6.66 -17.07
C ASP A 507 -24.49 -5.36 -17.71
N ASN A 508 -23.87 -4.83 -18.77
CA ASN A 508 -24.40 -3.65 -19.49
C ASN A 508 -25.24 -3.99 -20.72
N ARG A 509 -24.76 -4.93 -21.53
CA ARG A 509 -25.26 -5.16 -22.90
C ARG A 509 -26.04 -6.46 -23.03
N GLY A 510 -25.86 -7.40 -22.10
CA GLY A 510 -26.44 -8.74 -22.20
C GLY A 510 -25.93 -9.56 -23.39
N ALA A 511 -24.97 -9.08 -24.16
CA ALA A 511 -24.27 -9.79 -25.23
C ALA A 511 -22.81 -10.05 -24.83
N LEU A 512 -22.17 -11.03 -25.46
CA LEU A 512 -20.78 -11.36 -25.23
C LEU A 512 -19.96 -11.16 -26.51
N PRO A 513 -18.73 -10.63 -26.41
CA PRO A 513 -17.85 -10.44 -27.56
C PRO A 513 -17.39 -11.79 -28.12
N GLY A 514 -17.28 -11.89 -29.44
CA GLY A 514 -16.83 -13.10 -30.13
C GLY A 514 -15.31 -13.29 -30.13
N SER A 515 -14.55 -12.20 -29.91
CA SER A 515 -13.08 -12.21 -29.90
C SER A 515 -12.48 -11.30 -28.83
N ARG A 516 -11.18 -11.49 -28.54
CA ARG A 516 -10.42 -10.62 -27.61
C ARG A 516 -10.41 -9.15 -28.06
N VAL A 517 -10.34 -8.91 -29.35
CA VAL A 517 -10.25 -7.55 -29.90
C VAL A 517 -11.62 -6.88 -29.96
N GLU A 518 -12.70 -7.65 -30.07
CA GLU A 518 -14.06 -7.16 -29.79
C GLU A 518 -14.24 -6.83 -28.32
N LEU A 519 -13.81 -7.72 -27.42
CA LEU A 519 -13.87 -7.49 -25.96
C LEU A 519 -13.22 -6.15 -25.58
N TYR A 520 -12.02 -5.85 -26.10
CA TYR A 520 -11.35 -4.57 -25.87
C TYR A 520 -12.08 -3.37 -26.50
N GLY A 521 -12.68 -3.53 -27.68
CA GLY A 521 -13.47 -2.47 -28.29
C GLY A 521 -14.72 -2.14 -27.50
N GLU A 522 -15.49 -3.16 -27.14
CA GLU A 522 -16.74 -3.01 -26.40
C GLU A 522 -16.51 -2.44 -25.00
N ILE A 523 -15.43 -2.85 -24.31
CA ILE A 523 -15.12 -2.29 -22.99
C ILE A 523 -14.70 -0.82 -23.08
N CYS A 524 -13.92 -0.42 -24.10
CA CYS A 524 -13.58 0.98 -24.33
C CYS A 524 -14.85 1.78 -24.58
N GLU A 525 -15.74 1.26 -25.42
CA GLU A 525 -17.03 1.87 -25.71
C GLU A 525 -17.88 2.01 -24.44
N VAL A 526 -18.03 0.94 -23.65
CA VAL A 526 -18.78 0.93 -22.38
C VAL A 526 -18.22 1.97 -21.41
N LEU A 527 -16.90 2.06 -21.25
CA LEU A 527 -16.27 3.03 -20.34
C LEU A 527 -16.46 4.48 -20.82
N LEU A 528 -16.46 4.72 -22.14
CA LEU A 528 -16.73 6.03 -22.73
C LEU A 528 -18.23 6.40 -22.68
N ILE A 529 -19.15 5.44 -22.80
CA ILE A 529 -20.61 5.65 -22.74
C ILE A 529 -21.09 5.96 -21.32
N ARG A 530 -20.64 5.18 -20.33
CA ARG A 530 -21.28 4.98 -19.01
C ARG A 530 -21.54 6.22 -18.16
N ARG A 531 -21.10 7.41 -18.58
CA ARG A 531 -21.26 8.63 -17.78
C ARG A 531 -21.82 9.84 -18.53
N LEU A 532 -22.33 9.63 -19.74
CA LEU A 532 -23.32 10.55 -20.34
C LEU A 532 -24.63 10.61 -19.53
N GLN A 533 -24.87 9.62 -18.65
CA GLN A 533 -26.12 9.45 -17.88
C GLN A 533 -26.01 9.78 -16.39
N ALA A 534 -24.83 10.15 -15.87
CA ALA A 534 -24.69 10.56 -14.47
C ALA A 534 -25.28 11.96 -14.27
N LYS A 535 -26.56 12.01 -13.89
CA LYS A 535 -27.30 13.25 -13.57
C LYS A 535 -26.51 14.12 -12.59
N GLY A 536 -26.30 15.38 -12.95
CA GLY A 536 -25.81 16.43 -12.03
C GLY A 536 -24.39 16.95 -12.23
N VAL A 537 -23.66 16.53 -13.27
CA VAL A 537 -22.38 17.18 -13.63
C VAL A 537 -22.66 18.26 -14.70
N PRO A 538 -22.38 19.55 -14.46
CA PRO A 538 -22.67 20.66 -15.39
C PRO A 538 -21.84 20.65 -16.68
N ASP A 539 -20.94 19.68 -16.86
CA ASP A 539 -19.87 19.71 -17.86
C ASP A 539 -20.03 18.59 -18.91
N ASN A 540 -21.01 18.74 -19.81
CA ASN A 540 -21.16 17.84 -20.95
C ASN A 540 -20.08 18.13 -22.01
N ILE A 541 -19.03 17.31 -22.07
CA ILE A 541 -18.23 17.16 -23.30
C ILE A 541 -19.14 16.50 -24.34
N GLN A 542 -19.61 17.29 -25.32
CA GLN A 542 -20.48 16.83 -26.41
C GLN A 542 -19.66 16.12 -27.50
N LEU A 543 -18.95 15.05 -27.13
CA LEU A 543 -18.28 14.18 -28.09
C LEU A 543 -18.91 12.80 -28.07
N ASN A 544 -19.21 12.27 -29.25
CA ASN A 544 -19.64 10.89 -29.38
C ASN A 544 -18.48 9.94 -29.06
N VAL A 545 -18.80 8.66 -28.82
CA VAL A 545 -17.81 7.66 -28.39
C VAL A 545 -16.67 7.50 -29.39
N GLY A 546 -16.97 7.48 -30.69
CA GLY A 546 -15.95 7.37 -31.75
C GLY A 546 -14.98 8.54 -31.76
N GLN A 547 -15.48 9.77 -31.57
CA GLN A 547 -14.64 10.97 -31.47
C GLN A 547 -13.73 10.90 -30.24
N GLN A 548 -14.27 10.56 -29.07
CA GLN A 548 -13.46 10.40 -27.85
C GLN A 548 -12.39 9.32 -28.02
N GLN A 549 -12.76 8.19 -28.62
CA GLN A 549 -11.84 7.09 -28.91
C GLN A 549 -10.71 7.54 -29.85
N SER A 550 -11.02 8.28 -30.92
CA SER A 550 -10.00 8.77 -31.87
C SER A 550 -8.94 9.66 -31.21
N VAL A 551 -9.34 10.48 -30.23
CA VAL A 551 -8.42 11.32 -29.46
C VAL A 551 -7.52 10.46 -28.56
N LEU A 552 -8.09 9.42 -27.93
CA LEU A 552 -7.34 8.50 -27.07
C LEU A 552 -6.43 7.56 -27.86
N GLN A 553 -6.78 7.22 -29.09
CA GLN A 553 -5.92 6.47 -30.02
C GLN A 553 -4.63 7.24 -30.33
N VAL A 554 -4.73 8.56 -30.59
CA VAL A 554 -3.56 9.44 -30.79
C VAL A 554 -2.68 9.49 -29.54
N LEU A 555 -3.29 9.58 -28.35
CA LEU A 555 -2.55 9.51 -27.10
C LEU A 555 -1.82 8.16 -26.98
N ALA A 556 -2.52 7.05 -27.16
CA ALA A 556 -2.01 5.70 -27.00
C ALA A 556 -0.82 5.40 -27.92
N ILE A 557 -0.93 5.71 -29.23
CA ILE A 557 0.15 5.45 -30.18
C ILE A 557 1.41 6.26 -29.85
N ASN A 558 1.26 7.51 -29.40
CA ASN A 558 2.40 8.34 -28.99
C ASN A 558 3.12 7.78 -27.76
N LEU A 559 2.36 7.29 -26.77
CA LEU A 559 2.95 6.65 -25.59
C LEU A 559 3.63 5.32 -25.95
N MET A 560 3.06 4.55 -26.88
CA MET A 560 3.68 3.32 -27.39
C MET A 560 5.01 3.60 -28.10
N ILE A 561 5.07 4.63 -28.95
CA ILE A 561 6.32 5.07 -29.62
C ILE A 561 7.37 5.51 -28.61
N GLN A 562 6.97 6.21 -27.55
CA GLN A 562 7.84 6.65 -26.46
C GLN A 562 8.21 5.53 -25.49
N GLN A 563 7.70 4.30 -25.68
CA GLN A 563 7.88 3.15 -24.79
C GLN A 563 7.58 3.48 -23.31
N THR A 564 6.55 4.29 -23.09
CA THR A 564 6.11 4.71 -21.75
C THR A 564 4.64 4.37 -21.53
N ARG A 565 4.28 4.21 -20.26
CA ARG A 565 2.88 4.10 -19.81
C ARG A 565 2.37 5.43 -19.26
N GLU A 566 3.30 6.30 -18.88
CA GLU A 566 3.04 7.48 -18.06
C GLU A 566 3.30 8.75 -18.86
N PHE A 567 2.49 9.77 -18.59
CA PHE A 567 2.65 11.10 -19.15
C PHE A 567 2.27 12.17 -18.14
N LYS A 568 2.96 13.32 -18.21
CA LYS A 568 2.55 14.52 -17.48
C LYS A 568 1.35 15.17 -18.18
N LEU A 569 0.48 15.83 -17.43
CA LEU A 569 -0.71 16.48 -18.01
C LEU A 569 -0.38 17.41 -19.19
N ALA A 570 0.69 18.20 -19.08
CA ALA A 570 1.13 19.11 -20.14
C ALA A 570 1.57 18.38 -21.41
N GLN A 571 2.22 17.21 -21.26
CA GLN A 571 2.61 16.36 -22.39
C GLN A 571 1.36 15.76 -23.05
N GLY A 572 0.44 15.21 -22.26
CA GLY A 572 -0.82 14.68 -22.77
C GLY A 572 -1.62 15.73 -23.54
N VAL A 573 -1.72 16.95 -22.99
CA VAL A 573 -2.36 18.10 -23.64
C VAL A 573 -1.78 18.36 -25.02
N ARG A 574 -0.45 18.42 -25.15
CA ARG A 574 0.24 18.65 -26.43
C ARG A 574 -0.05 17.54 -27.43
N ILE A 575 -0.01 16.28 -26.99
CA ILE A 575 -0.24 15.10 -27.84
C ILE A 575 -1.64 15.12 -28.45
N ILE A 576 -2.67 15.38 -27.63
CA ILE A 576 -4.06 15.27 -28.10
C ILE A 576 -4.60 16.54 -28.76
N GLN A 577 -3.89 17.67 -28.65
CA GLN A 577 -4.42 19.00 -29.00
C GLN A 577 -4.95 19.07 -30.44
N GLN A 578 -4.17 18.58 -31.40
CA GLN A 578 -4.55 18.63 -32.81
C GLN A 578 -5.74 17.73 -33.11
N GLN A 579 -5.73 16.48 -32.62
CA GLN A 579 -6.83 15.54 -32.86
C GLN A 579 -8.12 15.99 -32.18
N LEU A 580 -8.03 16.52 -30.95
CA LEU A 580 -9.19 17.05 -30.25
C LEU A 580 -9.78 18.26 -31.00
N ALA A 581 -8.92 19.18 -31.48
CA ALA A 581 -9.36 20.30 -32.29
C ALA A 581 -10.04 19.85 -33.59
N ALA A 582 -9.58 18.77 -34.21
CA ALA A 582 -10.19 18.22 -35.43
C ALA A 582 -11.61 17.66 -35.19
N VAL A 583 -11.86 17.00 -34.05
CA VAL A 583 -13.17 16.36 -33.78
C VAL A 583 -14.15 17.23 -32.98
N ALA A 584 -13.64 18.23 -32.25
CA ALA A 584 -14.40 19.07 -31.33
C ALA A 584 -14.36 20.57 -31.66
N GLY A 585 -13.53 20.98 -32.63
CA GLY A 585 -13.07 22.37 -32.73
C GLY A 585 -12.27 22.80 -31.50
N ASN A 586 -12.06 24.11 -31.35
CA ASN A 586 -11.39 24.69 -30.17
C ASN A 586 -12.34 24.89 -28.97
N GLN A 587 -13.51 24.23 -28.97
CA GLN A 587 -14.54 24.37 -27.94
C GLN A 587 -14.18 23.65 -26.64
N ILE A 588 -13.40 22.55 -26.74
CA ILE A 588 -13.00 21.73 -25.60
C ILE A 588 -11.50 21.88 -25.37
N GLN A 589 -11.12 22.36 -24.19
CA GLN A 589 -9.72 22.41 -23.81
C GLN A 589 -9.16 20.98 -23.60
N PRO A 590 -7.99 20.63 -24.18
CA PRO A 590 -7.37 19.31 -24.02
C PRO A 590 -7.20 18.86 -22.57
N LYS A 591 -6.81 19.79 -21.68
CA LYS A 591 -6.66 19.52 -20.25
C LYS A 591 -7.97 19.04 -19.62
N ARG A 592 -9.07 19.69 -20.01
CA ARG A 592 -10.42 19.36 -19.55
C ARG A 592 -10.87 18.00 -20.08
N PHE A 593 -10.56 17.68 -21.34
CA PHE A 593 -10.83 16.35 -21.90
C PHE A 593 -10.09 15.23 -21.15
N LEU A 594 -8.79 15.38 -20.90
CA LEU A 594 -8.03 14.36 -20.17
C LEU A 594 -8.54 14.18 -18.73
N LYS A 595 -8.85 15.29 -18.04
CA LYS A 595 -9.48 15.26 -16.71
C LYS A 595 -10.88 14.65 -16.74
N TYR A 596 -11.63 14.84 -17.81
CA TYR A 596 -12.89 14.15 -18.02
C TYR A 596 -12.65 12.64 -18.13
N ILE A 597 -11.83 12.16 -19.07
CA ILE A 597 -11.55 10.73 -19.24
C ILE A 597 -11.03 10.09 -17.93
N GLU A 598 -10.15 10.77 -17.21
CA GLU A 598 -9.66 10.32 -15.90
C GLU A 598 -10.78 10.20 -14.85
N ASN A 599 -11.51 11.29 -14.62
CA ASN A 599 -12.50 11.35 -13.56
C ASN A 599 -13.74 10.53 -13.88
N ILE A 600 -14.06 10.38 -15.17
CA ILE A 600 -15.37 10.01 -15.69
C ILE A 600 -15.38 8.59 -16.25
N SER A 601 -14.60 8.30 -17.30
CA SER A 601 -14.58 6.97 -17.92
C SER A 601 -13.69 5.99 -17.16
N GLY A 602 -12.71 6.49 -16.40
CA GLY A 602 -11.75 5.66 -15.67
C GLY A 602 -10.70 4.99 -16.57
N LEU A 603 -10.78 5.21 -17.89
CA LEU A 603 -9.80 4.73 -18.88
C LEU A 603 -8.41 5.35 -18.69
N LEU A 604 -8.35 6.53 -18.07
CA LEU A 604 -7.12 7.14 -17.56
C LEU A 604 -7.18 7.18 -16.03
N VAL A 605 -6.02 7.14 -15.39
CA VAL A 605 -5.89 7.30 -13.95
C VAL A 605 -4.75 8.27 -13.64
N GLU A 606 -4.96 9.16 -12.67
CA GLU A 606 -3.87 9.91 -12.04
C GLU A 606 -3.16 8.98 -11.05
N LYS A 607 -1.93 8.60 -11.40
CA LYS A 607 -1.11 7.68 -10.63
C LYS A 607 -0.45 8.40 -9.44
N GLU A 608 0.07 9.59 -9.71
CA GLU A 608 0.71 10.51 -8.78
C GLU A 608 0.31 11.93 -9.18
N LEU A 609 0.50 12.92 -8.29
CA LEU A 609 0.07 14.29 -8.54
C LEU A 609 0.62 14.82 -9.88
N GLY A 610 -0.26 15.02 -10.86
CA GLY A 610 0.08 15.51 -12.19
C GLY A 610 0.65 14.48 -13.19
N VAL A 611 0.70 13.19 -12.82
CA VAL A 611 1.17 12.08 -13.67
C VAL A 611 0.03 11.10 -13.94
N TYR A 612 -0.21 10.84 -15.22
CA TYR A 612 -1.34 10.07 -15.72
C TYR A 612 -0.87 8.86 -16.52
N GLU A 613 -1.68 7.79 -16.52
CA GLU A 613 -1.50 6.61 -17.36
C GLU A 613 -2.85 6.06 -17.82
N PHE A 614 -2.85 5.20 -18.84
CA PHE A 614 -4.01 4.36 -19.10
C PHE A 614 -4.26 3.43 -17.93
N ALA A 615 -5.54 3.21 -17.66
CA ALA A 615 -6.10 2.25 -16.72
C ALA A 615 -5.25 0.98 -16.57
N HIS A 616 -4.93 0.37 -17.70
CA HIS A 616 -4.08 -0.80 -17.85
C HIS A 616 -3.37 -0.71 -19.22
N LEU A 617 -2.15 -1.25 -19.33
CA LEU A 617 -1.36 -1.22 -20.57
C LEU A 617 -2.12 -1.80 -21.76
N SER A 618 -2.95 -2.82 -21.58
CA SER A 618 -3.69 -3.42 -22.69
C SER A 618 -4.70 -2.49 -23.36
N PHE A 619 -5.20 -1.46 -22.67
CA PHE A 619 -6.00 -0.42 -23.32
C PHE A 619 -5.14 0.48 -24.21
N GLN A 620 -3.94 0.83 -23.76
CA GLN A 620 -2.97 1.56 -24.57
C GLN A 620 -2.57 0.73 -25.81
N GLU A 621 -2.30 -0.56 -25.63
CA GLU A 621 -1.95 -1.48 -26.73
C GLU A 621 -3.10 -1.62 -27.73
N TYR A 622 -4.34 -1.77 -27.26
CA TYR A 622 -5.54 -1.85 -28.10
C TYR A 622 -5.81 -0.55 -28.87
N LEU A 623 -5.79 0.60 -28.19
CA LEU A 623 -6.04 1.90 -28.83
C LEU A 623 -4.93 2.25 -29.84
N ALA A 624 -3.69 1.87 -29.58
CA ALA A 624 -2.61 1.99 -30.56
C ALA A 624 -2.83 1.07 -31.78
N ALA A 625 -3.27 -0.18 -31.57
CA ALA A 625 -3.61 -1.09 -32.67
C ALA A 625 -4.78 -0.56 -33.52
N ALA A 626 -5.80 -0.01 -32.87
CA ALA A 626 -6.94 0.61 -33.53
C ALA A 626 -6.51 1.85 -34.35
N TYR A 627 -5.63 2.70 -33.81
CA TYR A 627 -5.05 3.84 -34.53
C TYR A 627 -4.36 3.40 -35.84
N VAL A 628 -3.50 2.39 -35.75
CA VAL A 628 -2.74 1.88 -36.91
C VAL A 628 -3.68 1.31 -37.97
N LYS A 629 -4.74 0.61 -37.55
CA LYS A 629 -5.77 0.10 -38.46
C LYS A 629 -6.54 1.21 -39.14
N GLU A 630 -7.03 2.20 -38.39
CA GLU A 630 -7.86 3.28 -38.95
C GLU A 630 -7.08 4.21 -39.89
N THR A 631 -5.78 4.41 -39.61
CA THR A 631 -4.89 5.24 -40.44
C THR A 631 -4.19 4.49 -41.57
N ASN A 632 -4.31 3.15 -41.62
CA ASN A 632 -3.57 2.26 -42.52
C ASN A 632 -2.03 2.47 -42.47
N GLN A 633 -1.48 2.81 -41.30
CA GLN A 633 -0.04 3.07 -41.12
C GLN A 633 0.66 1.91 -40.40
N GLU A 634 0.89 0.80 -41.08
CA GLU A 634 1.54 -0.40 -40.50
C GLU A 634 3.03 -0.24 -40.19
N LYS A 635 3.68 0.79 -40.74
CA LYS A 635 5.14 1.00 -40.67
C LYS A 635 5.72 0.92 -39.24
N PRO A 636 5.11 1.52 -38.19
CA PRO A 636 5.61 1.40 -36.82
C PRO A 636 5.62 -0.05 -36.31
N LEU A 637 4.59 -0.84 -36.65
CA LEU A 637 4.48 -2.24 -36.25
C LEU A 637 5.55 -3.09 -36.94
N ILE A 638 5.75 -2.88 -38.25
CA ILE A 638 6.76 -3.57 -39.05
C ILE A 638 8.18 -3.28 -38.50
N GLN A 639 8.50 -2.03 -38.22
CA GLN A 639 9.81 -1.63 -37.70
C GLN A 639 10.09 -2.15 -36.29
N LYS A 640 9.03 -2.46 -35.52
CA LYS A 640 9.10 -2.90 -34.14
C LYS A 640 8.70 -4.36 -33.94
N ILE A 641 8.73 -5.17 -35.00
CA ILE A 641 8.31 -6.57 -34.95
C ILE A 641 9.14 -7.45 -34.00
N ASN A 642 10.40 -7.06 -33.75
CA ASN A 642 11.31 -7.70 -32.80
C ASN A 642 11.25 -7.09 -31.39
N ASP A 643 10.47 -6.03 -31.19
CA ASP A 643 10.37 -5.35 -29.90
C ASP A 643 9.19 -5.91 -29.10
N SER A 644 9.52 -6.59 -28.00
CA SER A 644 8.53 -7.20 -27.10
C SER A 644 7.47 -6.22 -26.58
N TRP A 645 7.78 -4.91 -26.54
CA TRP A 645 6.83 -3.86 -26.18
C TRP A 645 5.65 -3.77 -27.14
N TRP A 646 5.84 -4.13 -28.42
CA TRP A 646 4.82 -4.00 -29.47
C TRP A 646 4.08 -5.30 -29.77
N HIS A 647 4.53 -6.44 -29.24
CA HIS A 647 3.99 -7.75 -29.57
C HIS A 647 2.47 -7.86 -29.38
N GLU A 648 1.93 -7.35 -28.27
CA GLU A 648 0.50 -7.40 -28.03
C GLU A 648 -0.28 -6.45 -28.96
N THR A 649 0.23 -5.24 -29.21
CA THR A 649 -0.34 -4.33 -30.22
C THR A 649 -0.38 -4.97 -31.60
N ILE A 650 0.67 -5.70 -32.00
CA ILE A 650 0.73 -6.43 -33.27
C ILE A 650 -0.34 -7.51 -33.33
N ARG A 651 -0.53 -8.31 -32.27
CA ARG A 651 -1.58 -9.33 -32.19
C ARG A 651 -2.99 -8.72 -32.26
N LEU A 652 -3.23 -7.65 -31.50
CA LEU A 652 -4.51 -6.95 -31.49
C LEU A 652 -4.83 -6.32 -32.85
N TYR A 653 -3.82 -5.80 -33.54
CA TYR A 653 -3.94 -5.31 -34.91
C TYR A 653 -4.24 -6.46 -35.89
N ALA A 654 -3.47 -7.55 -35.81
CA ALA A 654 -3.58 -8.72 -36.68
C ALA A 654 -4.99 -9.30 -36.70
N ALA A 655 -5.63 -9.43 -35.54
CA ALA A 655 -6.96 -10.00 -35.42
C ALA A 655 -8.07 -9.23 -36.16
N LYS A 656 -7.79 -8.01 -36.62
CA LYS A 656 -8.76 -7.17 -37.33
C LYS A 656 -8.28 -6.69 -38.71
N SER A 657 -7.10 -7.11 -39.16
CA SER A 657 -6.43 -6.56 -40.35
C SER A 657 -5.79 -7.66 -41.22
N ASP A 658 -5.37 -7.30 -42.43
CA ASP A 658 -4.51 -8.15 -43.25
C ASP A 658 -3.08 -8.13 -42.69
N THR A 659 -2.48 -9.29 -42.46
CA THR A 659 -1.15 -9.39 -41.83
C THR A 659 -0.04 -9.76 -42.80
N THR A 660 -0.34 -9.76 -44.11
CA THR A 660 0.60 -10.13 -45.18
C THR A 660 1.93 -9.37 -45.07
N ASN A 661 1.90 -8.05 -44.87
CA ASN A 661 3.12 -7.24 -44.80
C ASN A 661 3.91 -7.47 -43.51
N LEU A 662 3.23 -7.71 -42.38
CA LEU A 662 3.88 -8.05 -41.11
C LEU A 662 4.61 -9.39 -41.21
N ILE A 663 3.98 -10.39 -41.84
CA ILE A 663 4.60 -11.70 -42.06
C ILE A 663 5.77 -11.59 -43.04
N LYS A 664 5.63 -10.84 -44.15
CA LYS A 664 6.75 -10.56 -45.08
C LYS A 664 7.92 -9.91 -44.35
N ALA A 665 7.67 -8.95 -43.46
CA ALA A 665 8.72 -8.30 -42.68
C ALA A 665 9.42 -9.25 -41.69
N ALA A 666 8.67 -10.13 -41.03
CA ALA A 666 9.24 -11.15 -40.16
C ALA A 666 10.11 -12.15 -40.92
N LEU A 667 9.66 -12.57 -42.12
CA LEU A 667 10.42 -13.47 -43.00
C LEU A 667 11.70 -12.81 -43.54
N ALA A 668 11.69 -11.50 -43.78
CA ALA A 668 12.87 -10.77 -44.26
C ALA A 668 13.99 -10.66 -43.20
N ASN A 669 13.63 -10.58 -41.92
CA ASN A 669 14.58 -10.52 -40.79
C ASN A 669 14.16 -11.51 -39.69
N PRO A 670 14.42 -12.81 -39.87
CA PRO A 670 13.93 -13.86 -38.98
C PRO A 670 14.68 -13.86 -37.64
N THR A 671 13.92 -13.80 -36.55
CA THR A 671 14.37 -14.01 -35.17
C THR A 671 13.37 -14.96 -34.48
N VAL A 672 13.68 -15.45 -33.28
CA VAL A 672 12.72 -16.27 -32.50
C VAL A 672 11.44 -15.47 -32.29
N GLU A 673 11.59 -14.20 -31.95
CA GLU A 673 10.52 -13.26 -31.67
C GLU A 673 9.69 -12.94 -32.91
N SER A 674 10.31 -12.53 -34.03
CA SER A 674 9.56 -12.14 -35.24
C SER A 674 8.83 -13.32 -35.86
N LEU A 675 9.43 -14.51 -35.89
CA LEU A 675 8.78 -15.71 -36.41
C LEU A 675 7.64 -16.17 -35.49
N THR A 676 7.83 -16.11 -34.17
CA THR A 676 6.74 -16.41 -33.21
C THR A 676 5.55 -15.47 -33.42
N ILE A 677 5.81 -14.17 -33.60
CA ILE A 677 4.77 -13.18 -33.87
C ILE A 677 4.13 -13.39 -35.24
N ALA A 678 4.89 -13.72 -36.28
CA ALA A 678 4.34 -14.03 -37.60
C ALA A 678 3.38 -15.23 -37.56
N TYR A 679 3.71 -16.26 -36.78
CA TYR A 679 2.79 -17.38 -36.56
C TYR A 679 1.57 -17.00 -35.72
N ASP A 680 1.74 -16.16 -34.69
CA ASP A 680 0.61 -15.63 -33.93
C ASP A 680 -0.33 -14.84 -34.86
N CYS A 681 0.22 -14.01 -35.76
CA CYS A 681 -0.53 -13.31 -36.80
C CYS A 681 -1.20 -14.25 -37.79
N LEU A 682 -0.59 -15.40 -38.11
CA LEU A 682 -1.23 -16.39 -38.98
C LEU A 682 -2.42 -17.07 -38.28
N THR A 683 -2.32 -17.34 -36.98
CA THR A 683 -3.38 -18.00 -36.19
C THR A 683 -4.50 -17.06 -35.78
N GLU A 684 -4.17 -15.84 -35.39
CA GLU A 684 -5.13 -14.84 -34.91
C GLU A 684 -5.61 -13.90 -36.03
N GLY A 685 -4.88 -13.82 -37.14
CA GLY A 685 -5.08 -12.83 -38.18
C GLY A 685 -6.36 -13.01 -38.99
N ASN A 686 -6.97 -11.88 -39.36
CA ASN A 686 -8.20 -11.89 -40.14
C ASN A 686 -7.97 -12.34 -41.60
N ARG A 687 -6.85 -11.93 -42.20
CA ARG A 687 -6.49 -12.25 -43.59
C ARG A 687 -4.97 -12.34 -43.78
N VAL A 688 -4.54 -13.28 -44.63
CA VAL A 688 -3.15 -13.44 -45.10
C VAL A 688 -3.17 -13.88 -46.56
N GLU A 689 -2.29 -13.34 -47.38
CA GLU A 689 -2.04 -13.78 -48.76
C GLU A 689 -1.61 -15.27 -48.80
N PRO A 690 -2.23 -16.13 -49.63
CA PRO A 690 -1.94 -17.57 -49.63
C PRO A 690 -0.47 -17.92 -49.87
N GLY A 691 0.21 -17.20 -50.78
CA GLY A 691 1.63 -17.42 -51.05
C GLY A 691 2.52 -17.14 -49.84
N VAL A 692 2.18 -16.11 -49.05
CA VAL A 692 2.93 -15.76 -47.83
C VAL A 692 2.66 -16.74 -46.71
N ARG A 693 1.43 -17.25 -46.60
CA ARG A 693 1.11 -18.34 -45.67
C ARG A 693 1.98 -19.56 -45.96
N GLN A 694 2.03 -20.00 -47.22
CA GLN A 694 2.85 -21.13 -47.63
C GLN A 694 4.34 -20.88 -47.39
N GLN A 695 4.84 -19.67 -47.69
CA GLN A 695 6.23 -19.30 -47.39
C GLN A 695 6.54 -19.39 -45.90
N LEU A 696 5.67 -18.89 -45.03
CA LEU A 696 5.86 -18.97 -43.59
C LEU A 696 5.82 -20.42 -43.11
N GLU A 697 4.86 -21.23 -43.55
CA GLU A 697 4.77 -22.65 -43.16
C GLU A 697 5.98 -23.45 -43.63
N ALA A 698 6.36 -23.32 -44.91
CA ALA A 698 7.52 -23.98 -45.50
C ALA A 698 8.84 -23.54 -44.84
N LYS A 699 8.95 -22.28 -44.42
CA LYS A 699 10.15 -21.76 -43.75
C LYS A 699 10.42 -22.50 -42.44
N LEU A 700 9.41 -22.80 -41.63
CA LEU A 700 9.62 -23.55 -40.38
C LEU A 700 9.95 -25.01 -40.61
N GLU A 701 9.34 -25.65 -41.60
CA GLU A 701 9.70 -27.03 -41.98
C GLU A 701 11.16 -27.09 -42.46
N SER A 702 11.55 -26.19 -43.37
CA SER A 702 12.92 -26.08 -43.86
C SER A 702 13.92 -25.71 -42.76
N ASP A 703 13.55 -24.81 -41.85
CA ASP A 703 14.48 -24.36 -40.80
C ASP A 703 14.71 -25.47 -39.76
N LEU A 704 13.71 -26.33 -39.48
CA LEU A 704 13.88 -27.50 -38.61
C LEU A 704 14.90 -28.49 -39.18
N GLU A 705 14.92 -28.65 -40.50
CA GLU A 705 15.82 -29.53 -41.24
C GLU A 705 17.17 -28.88 -41.60
N SER A 706 17.39 -27.62 -41.18
CA SER A 706 18.60 -26.87 -41.53
C SER A 706 19.86 -27.51 -40.92
N PRO A 707 20.97 -27.61 -41.68
CA PRO A 707 22.27 -28.05 -41.16
C PRO A 707 22.95 -26.99 -40.28
N ASP A 708 22.46 -25.75 -40.26
CA ASP A 708 22.93 -24.70 -39.34
C ASP A 708 22.31 -24.91 -37.94
N PRO A 709 23.13 -25.20 -36.91
CA PRO A 709 22.65 -25.47 -35.56
C PRO A 709 21.83 -24.32 -34.95
N GLU A 710 22.15 -23.07 -35.28
CA GLU A 710 21.43 -21.91 -34.74
C GLU A 710 20.05 -21.75 -35.40
N VAL A 711 19.95 -22.02 -36.71
CA VAL A 711 18.68 -21.98 -37.46
C VAL A 711 17.76 -23.15 -37.07
N SER A 712 18.29 -24.37 -36.94
CA SER A 712 17.52 -25.54 -36.51
C SER A 712 17.03 -25.40 -35.07
N LYS A 713 17.86 -24.88 -34.17
CA LYS A 713 17.48 -24.58 -32.79
C LYS A 713 16.40 -23.49 -32.71
N LEU A 714 16.52 -22.43 -33.50
CA LEU A 714 15.50 -21.39 -33.66
C LEU A 714 14.15 -21.97 -34.09
N ALA A 715 14.14 -22.79 -35.14
CA ALA A 715 12.94 -23.44 -35.66
C ALA A 715 12.29 -24.39 -34.65
N ALA A 716 13.11 -25.20 -33.98
CA ALA A 716 12.66 -26.12 -32.93
C ALA A 716 12.03 -25.36 -31.75
N GLN A 717 12.61 -24.23 -31.34
CA GLN A 717 12.03 -23.37 -30.29
C GLN A 717 10.67 -22.78 -30.71
N VAL A 718 10.54 -22.34 -31.97
CA VAL A 718 9.27 -21.83 -32.51
C VAL A 718 8.22 -22.95 -32.59
N GLN A 719 8.57 -24.14 -33.08
CA GLN A 719 7.62 -25.26 -33.20
C GLN A 719 7.19 -25.81 -31.84
N LEU A 720 8.11 -25.90 -30.87
CA LEU A 720 7.79 -26.28 -29.49
C LEU A 720 6.84 -25.27 -28.86
N SER A 721 7.11 -23.97 -29.02
CA SER A 721 6.24 -22.88 -28.56
C SER A 721 4.82 -23.00 -29.14
N ARG A 722 4.69 -23.35 -30.43
CA ARG A 722 3.39 -23.60 -31.10
C ARG A 722 2.69 -24.85 -30.59
N ARG A 723 3.38 -26.00 -30.49
CA ARG A 723 2.76 -27.25 -30.01
C ARG A 723 2.24 -27.12 -28.58
N LEU A 724 2.99 -26.43 -27.72
CA LEU A 724 2.55 -26.10 -26.36
C LEU A 724 1.28 -25.23 -26.35
N LYS A 725 1.11 -24.32 -27.32
CA LYS A 725 -0.13 -23.53 -27.49
C LYS A 725 -1.31 -24.36 -28.00
N ASN A 726 -1.09 -25.29 -28.93
CA ASN A 726 -2.19 -26.03 -29.59
C ASN A 726 -2.69 -27.24 -28.78
N ALA A 727 -1.82 -27.95 -28.07
CA ALA A 727 -2.20 -29.07 -27.19
C ALA A 727 -3.12 -28.63 -26.03
N VAL A 728 -3.23 -27.32 -25.83
CA VAL A 728 -4.01 -26.65 -24.78
C VAL A 728 -5.38 -26.21 -25.26
N ALA A 729 -5.57 -26.02 -26.57
CA ALA A 729 -6.86 -25.63 -27.14
C ALA A 729 -7.82 -26.82 -27.36
N SER A 730 -7.29 -28.05 -27.27
CA SER A 730 -7.99 -29.32 -27.52
C SER A 730 -8.32 -30.11 -26.24
N SER A 731 -8.03 -29.53 -25.07
CA SER A 731 -8.30 -30.05 -23.72
C SER A 731 -9.05 -29.03 -22.89
#